data_AF-A0A497NBU4-F1
#
_entry.id   AF-A0A497NBU4-F1
#
_cell.length_a   1.000
_cell.length_b   1.000
_cell.length_c   1.000
_cell.angle_alpha   90.00
_cell.angle_beta   90.00
_cell.angle_gamma   90.00
#
_symmetry.space_group_name_H-M   'P 1'
#
loop_
_entity.id
_entity.type
_entity.pdbx_description
1 polymer ?
#
loop_
_entity_poly.entity_id
_entity_poly.type
_entity_poly.pdbx_seq_one_letter_code
_entity_poly.pdbx_strand_id
1 'polypeptide(L)'
;MEVMELRGIYRGLCINCGGRISDDLLLETGLCRSCLGGDVKVRGWGSLIRRLSKEGKLKSALDVYSFLKELREFSSFFKKALGYRMWALQESWARRIFLGRSFSIVAPTGVGKTMLGVVMALYLSLKGKRSYIVVPTGILVEQVTDRLMDLSRRLDLNMRIAHYHGSLSQSAKREELSRIESSEFDILVTTDRFIVNHYEELRSLRFNFVFIDDVDSFLKSPRNVDRILIILGFDEETVESALKILNLRREASRISKMGGDPSEVLESIEELRARIRKYKAENEVGLLVVSGATLKAKRTRRIRLFEELLDFQLGFKPELLRNIRDFYLEKEKSIEEHVAEIMREYGDGCLIFVPTALGREYAERIGKFLSDKGFRVHIYQGTKENILKDFVERRCAALIGIASFRSPLARGIDLPERVRYVIFAGVPRMEIPLSWDECNPTKLLALIRNIRGFLNEDERGRADEVILRLRRIVPLSSDVRARVESAIRNQTELEGFDEFVRRIILDARSFLKEAITPEVIERIKGSEEASIKREGDRFHLIVSDPVAYIQASGRASRMYAGGISRGASFLIVDDKKAFNSLRNRLRFMADVSWSRFTPRRVRRWLEKVDEDRRVIRELMEGKVSRRVRDYMKTALLIVESPTKARTISRFFGRPYKRKVDGVTVYEVSTGRFLLSIVASRGHIYDLTITDGFHGVENVDGRFIPVYDFIRRCLKCGEQFTEFDECPRCGSAEFRSQRELIEALRKLSLEVNKVFIATDPDTEGEKIAYDILCSLHPLNKEVERLEFHEITKKAFLQAIRDRRGVNERMVEAQIVRRVEDRWIGFELSRRLWKKFGSRTLSAGRAQSPVLRWIVERTTESRRRKPVLYAKLFNGVRISIENPTFNFPLREFGAMAKQIEAKIEGVEVEERIINPPPPYTTDTLLKDASSRLRLPSSKVMELAQDLFEMGLCTYHRTDSTTVSTVGINIAKSYIQERFPSNFTPRRYQTEGAHECIRPTRALDAERLRELRSLGILRFPKRLTEEHLKLYDMIFRRFIASQMSGVRVLHQRFRVRIRGNERVVER
;
A
#
# COMPACT_ATOMS: atom_id res chain seq x y z
N MET A 1 -35.15 16.22 1.72
CA MET A 1 -33.98 16.54 2.58
C MET A 1 -34.51 16.47 3.99
N GLU A 2 -34.26 15.36 4.68
CA GLU A 2 -34.53 15.26 6.12
C GLU A 2 -33.73 16.34 6.83
N VAL A 3 -34.32 16.97 7.85
CA VAL A 3 -33.66 17.96 8.69
C VAL A 3 -32.48 17.27 9.35
N MET A 4 -31.26 17.73 9.06
CA MET A 4 -30.07 17.14 9.64
C MET A 4 -30.03 17.44 11.13
N GLU A 5 -30.08 16.40 11.96
CA GLU A 5 -30.05 16.56 13.41
C GLU A 5 -28.66 17.00 13.89
N LEU A 6 -28.66 18.04 14.74
CA LEU A 6 -27.49 18.56 15.46
C LEU A 6 -26.93 17.50 16.42
N ARG A 7 -25.69 17.03 16.20
CA ARG A 7 -25.04 16.01 17.03
C ARG A 7 -23.78 16.49 17.72
N GLY A 8 -23.18 17.58 17.26
CA GLY A 8 -21.96 18.12 17.84
C GLY A 8 -21.61 19.50 17.32
N ILE A 9 -20.79 20.20 18.10
CA ILE A 9 -20.28 21.52 17.75
C ILE A 9 -18.76 21.48 17.71
N TYR A 10 -18.17 21.98 16.64
CA TYR A 10 -16.73 21.92 16.39
C TYR A 10 -16.10 23.30 16.45
N ARG A 11 -15.05 23.45 17.25
CA ARG A 11 -14.18 24.62 17.25
C ARG A 11 -13.24 24.55 16.04
N GLY A 12 -12.97 25.69 15.40
CA GLY A 12 -11.95 25.76 14.35
C GLY A 12 -12.39 25.39 12.92
N LEU A 13 -13.66 24.99 12.68
CA LEU A 13 -14.06 24.37 11.40
C LEU A 13 -14.79 25.27 10.40
N CYS A 14 -15.30 26.43 10.80
CA CYS A 14 -15.90 27.37 9.84
C CYS A 14 -14.91 27.72 8.73
N ILE A 15 -15.30 27.54 7.45
CA ILE A 15 -14.39 27.78 6.31
C ILE A 15 -13.98 29.25 6.20
N ASN A 16 -14.85 30.16 6.62
CA ASN A 16 -14.57 31.58 6.50
C ASN A 16 -13.71 32.12 7.64
N CYS A 17 -14.18 32.01 8.89
CA CYS A 17 -13.53 32.64 10.04
C CYS A 17 -12.69 31.69 10.90
N GLY A 18 -12.72 30.37 10.66
CA GLY A 18 -12.10 29.39 11.56
C GLY A 18 -12.78 29.32 12.93
N GLY A 19 -13.98 29.88 13.09
CA GLY A 19 -14.72 29.87 14.35
C GLY A 19 -15.48 28.58 14.61
N ARG A 20 -16.17 28.57 15.76
CA ARG A 20 -17.08 27.51 16.21
C ARG A 20 -18.26 27.34 15.25
N ILE A 21 -18.61 26.10 14.92
CA ILE A 21 -19.71 25.76 14.00
C ILE A 21 -20.33 24.41 14.38
N SER A 22 -21.65 24.31 14.29
CA SER A 22 -22.39 23.07 14.46
C SER A 22 -22.31 22.18 13.21
N ASP A 23 -22.41 20.87 13.39
CA ASP A 23 -22.31 19.90 12.29
C ASP A 23 -23.40 20.04 11.22
N ASP A 24 -24.63 20.37 11.59
CA ASP A 24 -25.73 20.69 10.67
C ASP A 24 -25.35 21.82 9.69
N LEU A 25 -24.88 22.97 10.22
CA LEU A 25 -24.44 24.12 9.42
C LEU A 25 -23.17 23.83 8.63
N LEU A 26 -22.27 23.03 9.21
CA LEU A 26 -21.07 22.59 8.53
C LEU A 26 -21.45 21.77 7.29
N LEU A 27 -22.33 20.77 7.42
CA LEU A 27 -22.75 19.91 6.33
C LEU A 27 -23.66 20.62 5.31
N GLU A 28 -24.43 21.63 5.73
CA GLU A 28 -25.28 22.42 4.83
C GLU A 28 -24.49 23.50 4.06
N THR A 29 -23.73 24.35 4.76
CA THR A 29 -23.10 25.56 4.20
C THR A 29 -21.59 25.67 4.44
N GLY A 30 -21.06 25.04 5.48
CA GLY A 30 -19.67 25.17 5.92
C GLY A 30 -19.34 26.48 6.64
N LEU A 31 -20.32 27.34 6.90
CA LEU A 31 -20.16 28.64 7.54
C LEU A 31 -20.95 28.74 8.84
N CYS A 32 -20.35 29.33 9.88
CA CYS A 32 -21.01 29.47 11.17
C CYS A 32 -22.09 30.57 11.17
N ARG A 33 -23.01 30.52 12.15
CA ARG A 33 -24.09 31.51 12.30
C ARG A 33 -23.61 32.95 12.35
N SER A 34 -22.47 33.22 12.99
CA SER A 34 -21.90 34.58 13.06
C SER A 34 -21.47 35.12 11.69
N CYS A 35 -20.95 34.24 10.82
CA CYS A 35 -20.64 34.59 9.43
C CYS A 35 -21.90 34.79 8.58
N LEU A 36 -22.95 34.00 8.81
CA LEU A 36 -24.20 34.03 8.03
C LEU A 36 -25.17 35.13 8.46
N GLY A 37 -25.09 35.60 9.71
CA GLY A 37 -26.05 36.57 10.27
C GLY A 37 -27.44 35.98 10.54
N GLY A 38 -27.53 34.67 10.83
CA GLY A 38 -28.79 33.96 11.12
C GLY A 38 -29.00 32.70 10.25
N ASP A 39 -30.15 32.04 10.42
CA ASP A 39 -30.52 30.84 9.66
C ASP A 39 -31.02 31.21 8.27
N VAL A 40 -30.17 31.08 7.26
CA VAL A 40 -30.52 31.46 5.89
C VAL A 40 -30.18 30.36 4.90
N LYS A 41 -31.18 29.96 4.11
CA LYS A 41 -31.00 29.05 2.96
C LYS A 41 -30.27 29.78 1.84
N VAL A 42 -28.97 29.53 1.70
CA VAL A 42 -28.15 30.15 0.64
C VAL A 42 -27.81 29.13 -0.45
N ARG A 43 -28.10 29.46 -1.71
CA ARG A 43 -27.82 28.59 -2.87
C ARG A 43 -26.41 28.81 -3.41
N GLY A 44 -25.45 28.06 -2.87
CA GLY A 44 -24.10 27.90 -3.41
C GLY A 44 -23.10 29.03 -3.08
N TRP A 45 -21.81 28.76 -3.33
CA TRP A 45 -20.70 29.65 -2.93
C TRP A 45 -20.80 31.09 -3.47
N GLY A 46 -21.30 31.30 -4.69
CA GLY A 46 -21.39 32.65 -5.27
C GLY A 46 -22.37 33.59 -4.57
N SER A 47 -23.43 33.06 -3.95
CA SER A 47 -24.36 33.88 -3.15
C SER A 47 -23.82 34.08 -1.73
N LEU A 48 -23.16 33.06 -1.14
CA LEU A 48 -22.48 33.17 0.15
C LEU A 48 -21.40 34.26 0.13
N ILE A 49 -20.53 34.29 -0.88
CA ILE A 49 -19.43 35.26 -0.97
C ILE A 49 -19.94 36.69 -1.14
N ARG A 50 -20.95 36.91 -2.01
CA ARG A 50 -21.56 38.24 -2.18
C ARG A 50 -22.14 38.77 -0.87
N ARG A 51 -22.77 37.90 -0.08
CA ARG A 51 -23.29 38.27 1.23
C ARG A 51 -22.20 38.58 2.23
N LEU A 52 -21.21 37.70 2.37
CA LEU A 52 -20.07 37.92 3.26
C LEU A 52 -19.34 39.22 2.92
N SER A 53 -19.22 39.54 1.63
CA SER A 53 -18.66 40.81 1.17
C SER A 53 -19.55 42.00 1.53
N LYS A 54 -20.87 41.92 1.31
CA LYS A 54 -21.83 42.98 1.68
C LYS A 54 -21.86 43.25 3.19
N GLU A 55 -21.69 42.22 4.02
CA GLU A 55 -21.65 42.32 5.48
C GLU A 55 -20.24 42.61 6.03
N GLY A 56 -19.20 42.76 5.19
CA GLY A 56 -17.83 43.00 5.64
C GLY A 56 -17.17 41.84 6.41
N LYS A 57 -17.70 40.61 6.27
CA LYS A 57 -17.28 39.41 7.02
C LYS A 57 -16.41 38.45 6.22
N LEU A 58 -16.09 38.76 4.96
CA LEU A 58 -15.35 37.86 4.07
C LEU A 58 -13.87 37.69 4.51
N LYS A 59 -13.45 36.44 4.69
CA LYS A 59 -12.08 36.01 5.06
C LYS A 59 -11.65 34.84 4.14
N SER A 60 -11.25 33.69 4.69
CA SER A 60 -10.69 32.55 3.95
C SER A 60 -11.66 31.84 2.98
N ALA A 61 -12.97 32.14 3.07
CA ALA A 61 -13.93 31.62 2.09
C ALA A 61 -13.67 32.12 0.66
N LEU A 62 -13.01 33.28 0.53
CA LEU A 62 -12.64 33.84 -0.77
C LEU A 62 -11.68 32.92 -1.53
N ASP A 63 -10.70 32.32 -0.85
CA ASP A 63 -9.69 31.47 -1.49
C ASP A 63 -10.33 30.24 -2.15
N VAL A 64 -11.24 29.59 -1.41
CA VAL A 64 -12.00 28.42 -1.90
C VAL A 64 -12.87 28.83 -3.10
N TYR A 65 -13.56 29.97 -3.01
CA TYR A 65 -14.39 30.45 -4.10
C TYR A 65 -13.58 30.82 -5.34
N SER A 66 -12.46 31.53 -5.17
CA SER A 66 -11.55 31.92 -6.25
C SER A 66 -11.03 30.70 -6.98
N PHE A 67 -10.59 29.66 -6.25
CA PHE A 67 -10.20 28.38 -6.83
C PHE A 67 -11.35 27.73 -7.63
N LEU A 68 -12.56 27.63 -7.05
CA LEU A 68 -13.72 27.02 -7.72
C LEU A 68 -14.21 27.85 -8.93
N LYS A 69 -14.00 29.16 -8.91
CA LYS A 69 -14.32 30.06 -10.01
C LYS A 69 -13.31 29.87 -11.15
N GLU A 70 -12.02 29.91 -10.83
CA GLU A 70 -10.92 29.71 -11.79
C GLU A 70 -11.02 28.33 -12.48
N LEU A 71 -11.32 27.27 -11.72
CA LEU A 71 -11.53 25.94 -12.30
C LEU A 71 -12.72 25.90 -13.28
N ARG A 72 -13.81 26.62 -12.98
CA ARG A 72 -15.00 26.70 -13.86
C ARG A 72 -14.70 27.52 -15.11
N GLU A 73 -13.97 28.61 -14.98
CA GLU A 73 -13.49 29.43 -16.11
C GLU A 73 -12.60 28.59 -17.02
N PHE A 74 -11.61 27.88 -16.47
CA PHE A 74 -10.74 26.99 -17.23
C PHE A 74 -11.50 25.84 -17.87
N SER A 75 -12.48 25.23 -17.19
CA SER A 75 -13.31 24.17 -17.76
C SER A 75 -14.12 24.66 -18.97
N SER A 76 -14.63 25.90 -18.90
CA SER A 76 -15.33 26.54 -20.01
C SER A 76 -14.39 26.87 -21.16
N PHE A 77 -13.20 27.39 -20.84
CA PHE A 77 -12.12 27.65 -21.81
C PHE A 77 -11.68 26.38 -22.53
N PHE A 78 -11.42 25.30 -21.78
CA PHE A 78 -11.06 24.00 -22.32
C PHE A 78 -12.13 23.43 -23.27
N LYS A 79 -13.41 23.56 -22.89
CA LYS A 79 -14.53 23.14 -23.74
C LYS A 79 -14.62 23.98 -25.02
N LYS A 80 -14.40 25.30 -24.94
CA LYS A 80 -14.34 26.19 -26.11
C LYS A 80 -13.18 25.80 -27.04
N ALA A 81 -12.02 25.48 -26.46
CA ALA A 81 -10.80 25.13 -27.19
C ALA A 81 -10.91 23.79 -27.94
N LEU A 82 -11.42 22.75 -27.28
CA LEU A 82 -11.38 21.37 -27.79
C LEU A 82 -12.73 20.79 -28.22
N GLY A 83 -13.84 21.46 -27.91
CA GLY A 83 -15.20 21.01 -28.23
C GLY A 83 -15.78 19.95 -27.28
N TYR A 84 -15.03 19.50 -26.27
CA TYR A 84 -15.48 18.52 -25.27
C TYR A 84 -15.05 18.93 -23.85
N ARG A 85 -15.70 18.36 -22.82
CA ARG A 85 -15.37 18.63 -21.41
C ARG A 85 -14.14 17.82 -20.97
N MET A 86 -13.35 18.38 -20.04
CA MET A 86 -12.26 17.65 -19.40
C MET A 86 -12.74 16.31 -18.83
N TRP A 87 -11.91 15.28 -18.96
CA TRP A 87 -12.11 14.01 -18.26
C TRP A 87 -11.77 14.17 -16.77
N ALA A 88 -12.26 13.29 -15.90
CA ALA A 88 -12.03 13.34 -14.46
C ALA A 88 -10.54 13.47 -14.08
N LEU A 89 -9.65 12.78 -14.79
CA LEU A 89 -8.21 12.87 -14.58
C LEU A 89 -7.64 14.23 -14.98
N GLN A 90 -8.05 14.76 -16.13
CA GLN A 90 -7.62 16.07 -16.61
C GLN A 90 -8.09 17.17 -15.66
N GLU A 91 -9.33 17.06 -15.18
CA GLU A 91 -9.88 17.97 -14.17
C GLU A 91 -9.07 17.90 -12.86
N SER A 92 -8.70 16.70 -12.40
CA SER A 92 -7.86 16.53 -11.20
C SER A 92 -6.46 17.13 -11.37
N TRP A 93 -5.86 17.02 -12.56
CA TRP A 93 -4.58 17.66 -12.86
C TRP A 93 -4.71 19.19 -12.91
N ALA A 94 -5.77 19.72 -13.53
CA ALA A 94 -6.06 21.16 -13.51
C ALA A 94 -6.23 21.68 -12.08
N ARG A 95 -6.98 20.95 -11.23
CA ARG A 95 -7.14 21.27 -9.80
C ARG A 95 -5.79 21.36 -9.08
N ARG A 96 -4.84 20.45 -9.34
CA ARG A 96 -3.49 20.50 -8.76
C ARG A 96 -2.70 21.73 -9.22
N ILE A 97 -2.79 22.06 -10.51
CA ILE A 97 -2.11 23.24 -11.08
C ILE A 97 -2.62 24.52 -10.43
N PHE A 98 -3.95 24.69 -10.30
CA PHE A 98 -4.55 25.85 -9.62
C PHE A 98 -4.30 25.89 -8.11
N LEU A 99 -4.05 24.74 -7.48
CA LEU A 99 -3.59 24.68 -6.08
C LEU A 99 -2.08 24.93 -5.93
N GLY A 100 -1.37 25.29 -7.00
CA GLY A 100 0.05 25.59 -6.95
C GLY A 100 0.93 24.37 -6.70
N ARG A 101 0.54 23.19 -7.17
CA ARG A 101 1.26 21.93 -6.90
C ARG A 101 1.98 21.41 -8.14
N SER A 102 3.27 21.13 -7.98
CA SER A 102 4.05 20.35 -8.94
C SER A 102 3.77 18.85 -8.77
N PHE A 103 3.67 18.10 -9.87
CA PHE A 103 3.40 16.66 -9.81
C PHE A 103 3.80 15.94 -11.10
N SER A 104 3.78 14.61 -11.04
CA SER A 104 3.95 13.77 -12.22
C SER A 104 2.61 13.19 -12.69
N ILE A 105 2.35 13.24 -14.00
CA ILE A 105 1.16 12.66 -14.60
C ILE A 105 1.37 11.15 -14.82
N VAL A 106 0.75 10.36 -13.93
CA VAL A 106 0.67 8.90 -14.07
C VAL A 106 -0.70 8.51 -14.59
N ALA A 107 -0.79 8.37 -15.90
CA ALA A 107 -2.01 7.89 -16.54
C ALA A 107 -1.73 7.11 -17.83
N PRO A 108 -2.72 6.38 -18.34
CA PRO A 108 -2.65 5.72 -19.64
C PRO A 108 -2.26 6.65 -20.79
N THR A 109 -1.86 6.06 -21.91
CA THR A 109 -1.82 6.76 -23.20
C THR A 109 -3.25 7.09 -23.66
N GLY A 110 -3.40 8.16 -24.44
CA GLY A 110 -4.71 8.56 -24.99
C GLY A 110 -5.62 9.35 -24.05
N VAL A 111 -5.17 9.71 -22.84
CA VAL A 111 -5.94 10.55 -21.87
C VAL A 111 -5.80 12.06 -22.09
N GLY A 112 -5.14 12.48 -23.18
CA GLY A 112 -4.95 13.90 -23.50
C GLY A 112 -4.01 14.65 -22.54
N LYS A 113 -2.89 14.06 -22.15
CA LYS A 113 -1.88 14.70 -21.25
C LYS A 113 -1.26 15.95 -21.88
N THR A 114 -0.71 15.78 -23.08
CA THR A 114 -0.11 16.87 -23.87
C THR A 114 -1.14 17.96 -24.15
N MET A 115 -2.37 17.57 -24.50
CA MET A 115 -3.46 18.53 -24.73
C MET A 115 -3.81 19.35 -23.49
N LEU A 116 -3.84 18.73 -22.30
CA LEU A 116 -4.03 19.50 -21.07
C LEU A 116 -2.87 20.50 -20.86
N GLY A 117 -1.62 20.07 -21.05
CA GLY A 117 -0.45 20.94 -20.91
C GLY A 117 -0.49 22.14 -21.86
N VAL A 118 -0.83 21.91 -23.13
CA VAL A 118 -0.99 22.93 -24.17
C VAL A 118 -2.10 23.93 -23.84
N VAL A 119 -3.30 23.44 -23.52
CA VAL A 119 -4.45 24.32 -23.20
C VAL A 119 -4.22 25.07 -21.88
N MET A 120 -3.55 24.44 -20.90
CA MET A 120 -3.18 25.10 -19.65
C MET A 120 -2.15 26.21 -19.88
N ALA A 121 -1.12 25.97 -20.70
CA ALA A 121 -0.13 26.99 -21.05
C ALA A 121 -0.81 28.23 -21.65
N LEU A 122 -1.70 28.04 -22.64
CA LEU A 122 -2.50 29.14 -23.21
C LEU A 122 -3.31 29.88 -22.15
N TYR A 123 -4.04 29.15 -21.29
CA TYR A 123 -4.87 29.77 -20.25
C TYR A 123 -4.05 30.59 -19.24
N LEU A 124 -2.89 30.08 -18.81
CA LEU A 124 -2.02 30.79 -17.89
C LEU A 124 -1.36 32.01 -18.55
N SER A 125 -0.98 31.91 -19.83
CA SER A 125 -0.45 33.03 -20.61
C SER A 125 -1.46 34.17 -20.78
N LEU A 126 -2.77 33.88 -20.89
CA LEU A 126 -3.81 34.91 -20.84
C LEU A 126 -3.87 35.68 -19.52
N LYS A 127 -3.34 35.11 -18.44
CA LYS A 127 -3.21 35.75 -17.13
C LYS A 127 -1.83 36.37 -16.91
N GLY A 128 -1.04 36.55 -17.98
CA GLY A 128 0.30 37.13 -17.92
C GLY A 128 1.38 36.19 -17.39
N LYS A 129 1.12 34.88 -17.26
CA LYS A 129 2.10 33.90 -16.78
C LYS A 129 2.87 33.27 -17.93
N ARG A 130 4.20 33.14 -17.79
CA ARG A 130 5.03 32.52 -18.83
C ARG A 130 5.02 30.99 -18.70
N SER A 131 4.90 30.31 -19.85
CA SER A 131 4.84 28.86 -19.92
C SER A 131 5.99 28.27 -20.75
N TYR A 132 6.52 27.12 -20.33
CA TYR A 132 7.55 26.36 -21.06
C TYR A 132 7.08 24.94 -21.31
N ILE A 133 7.06 24.51 -22.57
CA ILE A 133 6.73 23.15 -22.97
C ILE A 133 7.98 22.46 -23.53
N VAL A 134 8.34 21.32 -22.95
CA VAL A 134 9.49 20.51 -23.35
C VAL A 134 9.00 19.18 -23.91
N VAL A 135 9.37 18.90 -25.15
CA VAL A 135 8.99 17.67 -25.88
C VAL A 135 10.24 16.90 -26.35
N PRO A 136 10.14 15.59 -26.63
CA PRO A 136 11.34 14.78 -26.89
C PRO A 136 11.94 14.92 -28.30
N THR A 137 11.19 15.41 -29.30
CA THR A 137 11.66 15.47 -30.70
C THR A 137 11.27 16.79 -31.36
N GLY A 138 12.04 17.20 -32.38
CA GLY A 138 11.75 18.42 -33.15
C GLY A 138 10.40 18.38 -33.86
N ILE A 139 10.01 17.22 -34.40
CA ILE A 139 8.68 17.03 -35.00
C ILE A 139 7.55 17.31 -33.99
N LEU A 140 7.74 16.93 -32.73
CA LEU A 140 6.76 17.23 -31.68
C LEU A 140 6.76 18.72 -31.31
N VAL A 141 7.88 19.42 -31.45
CA VAL A 141 7.92 20.88 -31.29
C VAL A 141 7.01 21.51 -32.34
N GLU A 142 7.21 21.19 -33.62
CA GLU A 142 6.36 21.68 -34.73
C GLU A 142 4.89 21.36 -34.47
N GLN A 143 4.55 20.10 -34.16
CA GLN A 143 3.17 19.68 -33.91
C GLN A 143 2.51 20.40 -32.72
N VAL A 144 3.26 20.66 -31.64
CA VAL A 144 2.73 21.38 -30.47
C VAL A 144 2.57 22.87 -30.79
N THR A 145 3.53 23.47 -31.49
CA THR A 145 3.48 24.86 -31.93
C THR A 145 2.30 25.10 -32.88
N ASP A 146 2.12 24.25 -33.90
CA ASP A 146 0.98 24.34 -34.83
C ASP A 146 -0.35 24.25 -34.08
N ARG A 147 -0.46 23.32 -33.12
CA ARG A 147 -1.65 23.20 -32.28
C ARG A 147 -1.88 24.44 -31.41
N LEU A 148 -0.83 25.02 -30.83
CA LEU A 148 -0.95 26.25 -30.06
C LEU A 148 -1.45 27.39 -30.93
N MET A 149 -0.88 27.57 -32.13
CA MET A 149 -1.31 28.59 -33.09
C MET A 149 -2.77 28.38 -33.52
N ASP A 150 -3.15 27.16 -33.87
CA ASP A 150 -4.53 26.83 -34.27
C ASP A 150 -5.54 27.07 -33.14
N LEU A 151 -5.20 26.67 -31.91
CA LEU A 151 -6.04 26.93 -30.75
C LEU A 151 -6.11 28.43 -30.44
N SER A 152 -5.00 29.16 -30.57
CA SER A 152 -4.96 30.61 -30.39
C SER A 152 -5.89 31.31 -31.38
N ARG A 153 -5.83 30.96 -32.67
CA ARG A 153 -6.74 31.49 -33.71
C ARG A 153 -8.20 31.15 -33.41
N ARG A 154 -8.52 29.91 -33.05
CA ARG A 154 -9.89 29.48 -32.72
C ARG A 154 -10.46 30.19 -31.49
N LEU A 155 -9.60 30.55 -30.55
CA LEU A 155 -9.99 31.21 -29.31
C LEU A 155 -9.96 32.74 -29.42
N ASP A 156 -9.52 33.28 -30.55
CA ASP A 156 -9.29 34.70 -30.81
C ASP A 156 -8.28 35.32 -29.82
N LEU A 157 -7.14 34.64 -29.67
CA LEU A 157 -6.06 35.04 -28.76
C LEU A 157 -4.84 35.47 -29.57
N ASN A 158 -4.26 36.60 -29.20
CA ASN A 158 -2.99 37.07 -29.73
C ASN A 158 -1.85 36.66 -28.77
N MET A 159 -1.29 35.46 -28.97
CA MET A 159 -0.23 34.90 -28.12
C MET A 159 1.10 34.84 -28.88
N ARG A 160 2.18 35.27 -28.23
CA ARG A 160 3.54 35.16 -28.77
C ARG A 160 4.12 33.81 -28.39
N ILE A 161 4.33 32.96 -29.40
CA ILE A 161 4.83 31.59 -29.22
C ILE A 161 6.23 31.51 -29.83
N ALA A 162 7.23 31.31 -28.98
CA ALA A 162 8.60 31.00 -29.40
C ALA A 162 8.80 29.48 -29.46
N HIS A 163 9.55 29.00 -30.45
CA HIS A 163 9.85 27.58 -30.59
C HIS A 163 11.23 27.32 -31.17
N TYR A 164 11.88 26.25 -30.72
CA TYR A 164 13.21 25.89 -31.20
C TYR A 164 13.40 24.38 -31.36
N HIS A 165 13.87 23.98 -32.54
CA HIS A 165 14.37 22.62 -32.79
C HIS A 165 15.52 22.61 -33.80
N GLY A 166 16.30 21.52 -33.77
CA GLY A 166 17.54 21.40 -34.54
C GLY A 166 17.38 21.45 -36.07
N SER A 167 16.19 21.16 -36.60
CA SER A 167 15.90 21.18 -38.05
C SER A 167 15.48 22.56 -38.59
N LEU A 168 15.36 23.59 -37.76
CA LEU A 168 15.12 24.96 -38.24
C LEU A 168 16.27 25.48 -39.13
N SER A 169 15.93 26.34 -40.10
CA SER A 169 16.91 27.05 -40.93
C SER A 169 17.79 27.96 -40.07
N GLN A 170 19.02 28.26 -40.54
CA GLN A 170 19.94 29.11 -39.76
C GLN A 170 19.38 30.51 -39.47
N SER A 171 18.62 31.09 -40.41
CA SER A 171 17.94 32.39 -40.18
C SER A 171 16.87 32.28 -39.10
N ALA A 172 16.00 31.27 -39.20
CA ALA A 172 14.91 31.07 -38.25
C ALA A 172 15.43 30.78 -36.84
N LYS A 173 16.54 30.05 -36.73
CA LYS A 173 17.21 29.81 -35.43
C LYS A 173 17.68 31.10 -34.78
N ARG A 174 18.30 32.01 -35.53
CA ARG A 174 18.78 33.30 -34.99
C ARG A 174 17.61 34.18 -34.54
N GLU A 175 16.54 34.23 -35.33
CA GLU A 175 15.34 35.00 -34.99
C GLU A 175 14.68 34.48 -33.71
N GLU A 176 14.42 33.17 -33.62
CA GLU A 176 13.81 32.57 -32.43
C GLU A 176 14.70 32.68 -31.19
N LEU A 177 16.02 32.51 -31.32
CA LEU A 177 16.95 32.73 -30.20
C LEU A 177 16.94 34.19 -29.74
N SER A 178 16.94 35.15 -30.66
CA SER A 178 16.85 36.57 -30.31
C SER A 178 15.55 36.89 -29.56
N ARG A 179 14.41 36.34 -29.99
CA ARG A 179 13.12 36.45 -29.27
C ARG A 179 13.16 35.86 -27.87
N ILE A 180 13.88 34.74 -27.70
CA ILE A 180 14.04 34.08 -26.40
C ILE A 180 14.90 34.94 -25.46
N GLU A 181 16.04 35.43 -25.95
CA GLU A 181 16.96 36.30 -25.19
C GLU A 181 16.30 37.63 -24.79
N SER A 182 15.52 38.24 -25.69
CA SER A 182 14.77 39.48 -25.44
C SER A 182 13.52 39.28 -24.57
N SER A 183 13.20 38.04 -24.17
CA SER A 183 11.97 37.70 -23.43
C SER A 183 10.67 38.10 -24.15
N GLU A 184 10.66 38.15 -25.48
CA GLU A 184 9.50 38.56 -26.30
C GLU A 184 8.55 37.41 -26.64
N PHE A 185 8.22 36.58 -25.65
CA PHE A 185 7.29 35.45 -25.83
C PHE A 185 6.47 35.17 -24.56
N ASP A 186 5.30 34.56 -24.76
CA ASP A 186 4.41 34.13 -23.68
C ASP A 186 4.53 32.62 -23.42
N ILE A 187 4.78 31.85 -24.49
CA ILE A 187 4.96 30.39 -24.46
C ILE A 187 6.23 30.01 -25.22
N LEU A 188 7.07 29.19 -24.60
CA LEU A 188 8.26 28.60 -25.23
C LEU A 188 8.02 27.10 -25.47
N VAL A 189 8.35 26.59 -26.67
CA VAL A 189 8.28 25.16 -27.01
C VAL A 189 9.61 24.67 -27.55
N THR A 190 10.28 23.73 -26.88
CA THR A 190 11.59 23.24 -27.31
C THR A 190 11.77 21.74 -27.08
N THR A 191 12.90 21.22 -27.57
CA THR A 191 13.36 19.87 -27.23
C THR A 191 14.15 19.82 -25.93
N ASP A 192 14.25 18.67 -25.28
CA ASP A 192 15.06 18.49 -24.07
C ASP A 192 16.56 18.84 -24.26
N ARG A 193 17.05 18.77 -25.50
CA ARG A 193 18.43 19.13 -25.85
C ARG A 193 18.67 20.64 -25.87
N PHE A 194 17.64 21.45 -26.08
CA PHE A 194 17.73 22.90 -26.01
C PHE A 194 18.17 23.37 -24.61
N ILE A 195 17.62 22.76 -23.55
CA ILE A 195 18.01 23.00 -22.15
C ILE A 195 19.50 22.74 -21.91
N VAL A 196 20.10 21.83 -22.68
CA VAL A 196 21.52 21.48 -22.54
C VAL A 196 22.42 22.49 -23.21
N ASN A 197 22.05 22.88 -24.43
CA ASN A 197 22.88 23.71 -25.30
C ASN A 197 22.75 25.21 -24.98
N HIS A 198 21.56 25.64 -24.53
CA HIS A 198 21.21 27.04 -24.32
C HIS A 198 20.80 27.28 -22.86
N TYR A 199 21.58 26.75 -21.92
CA TYR A 199 21.26 26.85 -20.50
C TYR A 199 21.47 28.28 -19.98
N GLU A 200 22.50 28.99 -20.44
CA GLU A 200 22.83 30.32 -19.95
C GLU A 200 21.73 31.33 -20.31
N GLU A 201 21.19 31.22 -21.53
CA GLU A 201 20.05 32.01 -22.02
C GLU A 201 18.77 31.68 -21.24
N LEU A 202 18.58 30.41 -20.84
CA LEU A 202 17.43 30.00 -20.04
C LEU A 202 17.55 30.35 -18.55
N ARG A 203 18.77 30.47 -18.01
CA ARG A 203 19.03 30.70 -16.58
C ARG A 203 18.53 32.07 -16.11
N SER A 204 18.57 33.08 -16.98
CA SER A 204 18.06 34.43 -16.72
C SER A 204 16.53 34.50 -16.77
N LEU A 205 15.88 33.52 -17.42
CA LEU A 205 14.44 33.47 -17.56
C LEU A 205 13.77 32.80 -16.34
N ARG A 206 12.51 33.16 -16.12
CA ARG A 206 11.64 32.58 -15.09
C ARG A 206 10.33 32.15 -15.72
N PHE A 207 9.86 30.96 -15.35
CA PHE A 207 8.62 30.38 -15.88
C PHE A 207 7.69 30.00 -14.74
N ASN A 208 6.43 30.42 -14.83
CA ASN A 208 5.42 30.07 -13.83
C ASN A 208 4.86 28.65 -14.06
N PHE A 209 4.94 28.13 -15.29
CA PHE A 209 4.47 26.80 -15.64
C PHE A 209 5.43 26.10 -16.62
N VAL A 210 5.91 24.94 -16.24
CA VAL A 210 6.76 24.08 -17.07
C VAL A 210 6.06 22.73 -17.24
N PHE A 211 5.83 22.35 -18.50
CA PHE A 211 5.27 21.06 -18.87
C PHE A 211 6.30 20.24 -19.65
N ILE A 212 6.68 19.07 -19.11
CA ILE A 212 7.58 18.13 -19.77
C ILE A 212 6.76 16.93 -20.23
N ASP A 213 6.68 16.69 -21.54
CA ASP A 213 5.83 15.65 -22.13
C ASP A 213 6.41 14.22 -21.96
N ASP A 214 7.74 14.09 -21.99
CA ASP A 214 8.45 12.82 -21.75
C ASP A 214 9.61 12.98 -20.75
N VAL A 215 9.44 12.41 -19.55
CA VAL A 215 10.48 12.40 -18.50
C VAL A 215 11.71 11.63 -18.95
N ASP A 216 11.55 10.55 -19.72
CA ASP A 216 12.65 9.64 -20.01
C ASP A 216 13.67 10.26 -20.97
N SER A 217 13.21 11.01 -22.00
CA SER A 217 14.13 11.80 -22.84
C SER A 217 14.83 12.88 -22.02
N PHE A 218 14.08 13.62 -21.20
CA PHE A 218 14.61 14.67 -20.33
C PHE A 218 15.72 14.17 -19.39
N LEU A 219 15.56 12.96 -18.84
CA LEU A 219 16.52 12.37 -17.90
C LEU A 219 17.74 11.69 -18.55
N LYS A 220 17.88 11.72 -19.88
CA LYS A 220 19.14 11.29 -20.53
C LYS A 220 20.33 12.10 -20.02
N SER A 221 20.14 13.38 -19.70
CA SER A 221 21.11 14.24 -19.03
C SER A 221 20.67 14.49 -17.57
N PRO A 222 21.30 13.87 -16.56
CA PRO A 222 20.91 14.05 -15.17
C PRO A 222 20.97 15.49 -14.65
N ARG A 223 21.82 16.35 -15.25
CA ARG A 223 21.95 17.77 -14.89
C ARG A 223 20.74 18.60 -15.29
N ASN A 224 19.90 18.12 -16.21
CA ASN A 224 18.68 18.83 -16.59
C ASN A 224 17.71 19.02 -15.42
N VAL A 225 17.78 18.15 -14.40
CA VAL A 225 17.00 18.29 -13.16
C VAL A 225 17.35 19.58 -12.44
N ASP A 226 18.63 19.87 -12.28
CA ASP A 226 19.13 21.08 -11.61
C ASP A 226 18.76 22.32 -12.42
N ARG A 227 18.99 22.25 -13.74
CA ARG A 227 18.68 23.35 -14.67
C ARG A 227 17.20 23.73 -14.61
N ILE A 228 16.29 22.76 -14.62
CA ILE A 228 14.86 23.07 -14.59
C ILE A 228 14.41 23.63 -13.24
N LEU A 229 15.03 23.21 -12.13
CA LEU A 229 14.77 23.79 -10.82
C LEU A 229 15.17 25.27 -10.79
N ILE A 230 16.29 25.63 -11.39
CA ILE A 230 16.73 27.02 -11.48
C ILE A 230 15.81 27.86 -12.37
N ILE A 231 15.39 27.30 -13.52
CA ILE A 231 14.44 27.93 -14.44
C ILE A 231 13.06 28.16 -13.77
N LEU A 232 12.67 27.31 -12.83
CA LEU A 232 11.45 27.47 -12.03
C LEU A 232 11.59 28.53 -10.92
N GLY A 233 12.80 29.02 -10.64
CA GLY A 233 13.03 30.07 -9.66
C GLY A 233 13.76 29.65 -8.39
N PHE A 234 14.37 28.46 -8.32
CA PHE A 234 15.32 28.15 -7.23
C PHE A 234 16.70 28.73 -7.51
N ASP A 235 17.40 29.18 -6.46
CA ASP A 235 18.82 29.50 -6.55
C ASP A 235 19.72 28.25 -6.47
N GLU A 236 20.99 28.42 -6.84
CA GLU A 236 21.97 27.31 -6.85
C GLU A 236 22.26 26.80 -5.43
N GLU A 237 22.29 27.68 -4.43
CA GLU A 237 22.56 27.32 -3.02
C GLU A 237 21.47 26.41 -2.45
N THR A 238 20.21 26.67 -2.77
CA THR A 238 19.05 25.87 -2.34
C THR A 238 19.05 24.50 -3.01
N VAL A 239 19.42 24.43 -4.30
CA VAL A 239 19.58 23.16 -5.02
C VAL A 239 20.74 22.34 -4.44
N GLU A 240 21.85 22.97 -4.10
CA GLU A 240 22.99 22.32 -3.46
C GLU A 240 22.66 21.84 -2.04
N SER A 241 21.94 22.64 -1.25
CA SER A 241 21.42 22.26 0.06
C SER A 241 20.55 21.01 -0.02
N ALA A 242 19.66 20.92 -1.02
CA ALA A 242 18.87 19.73 -1.28
C ALA A 242 19.73 18.51 -1.66
N LEU A 243 20.80 18.70 -2.44
CA LEU A 243 21.75 17.63 -2.78
C LEU A 243 22.50 17.14 -1.54
N LYS A 244 22.90 18.04 -0.63
CA LYS A 244 23.53 17.72 0.66
C LYS A 244 22.60 16.87 1.53
N ILE A 245 21.31 17.20 1.61
CA ILE A 245 20.28 16.36 2.29
C ILE A 245 20.29 14.92 1.73
N LEU A 246 20.37 14.75 0.41
CA LEU A 246 20.38 13.41 -0.21
C LEU A 246 21.64 12.58 0.16
N ASN A 247 22.77 13.24 0.40
CA ASN A 247 24.01 12.59 0.84
C ASN A 247 23.94 12.23 2.33
N LEU A 248 23.54 13.16 3.20
CA LEU A 248 23.34 12.92 4.63
C LEU A 248 22.35 11.77 4.89
N ARG A 249 21.27 11.66 4.11
CA ARG A 249 20.35 10.50 4.23
C ARG A 249 21.01 9.14 3.96
N ARG A 250 22.02 9.10 3.07
CA ARG A 250 22.74 7.86 2.77
C ARG A 250 23.66 7.49 3.90
N GLU A 251 24.31 8.48 4.48
CA GLU A 251 25.16 8.35 5.65
C GLU A 251 24.35 7.88 6.86
N ALA A 252 23.25 8.56 7.20
CA ALA A 252 22.29 8.11 8.21
C ALA A 252 21.85 6.66 7.97
N SER A 253 21.52 6.29 6.73
CA SER A 253 21.15 4.92 6.39
C SER A 253 22.29 3.90 6.54
N ARG A 254 23.56 4.29 6.38
CA ARG A 254 24.71 3.41 6.59
C ARG A 254 24.95 3.21 8.08
N ILE A 255 24.93 4.30 8.86
CA ILE A 255 25.04 4.30 10.32
C ILE A 255 23.96 3.38 10.92
N SER A 256 22.69 3.55 10.55
CA SER A 256 21.62 2.69 11.04
C SER A 256 21.76 1.22 10.65
N LYS A 257 22.36 0.91 9.48
CA LYS A 257 22.60 -0.49 9.06
C LYS A 257 23.69 -1.16 9.88
N MET A 258 24.68 -0.38 10.31
CA MET A 258 25.76 -0.80 11.21
C MET A 258 25.30 -0.85 12.67
N GLY A 259 24.12 -0.31 12.99
CA GLY A 259 23.56 -0.30 14.35
C GLY A 259 23.87 0.97 15.15
N GLY A 260 24.47 1.99 14.53
CA GLY A 260 24.70 3.29 15.16
C GLY A 260 23.47 4.20 15.15
N ASP A 261 23.52 5.25 15.96
CA ASP A 261 22.48 6.28 16.05
C ASP A 261 22.72 7.38 15.00
N PRO A 262 21.80 7.61 14.03
CA PRO A 262 21.93 8.65 13.02
C PRO A 262 21.41 10.03 13.47
N SER A 263 21.10 10.25 14.76
CA SER A 263 20.39 11.45 15.23
C SER A 263 21.04 12.78 14.83
N GLU A 264 22.36 12.94 15.00
CA GLU A 264 23.08 14.16 14.59
C GLU A 264 22.92 14.46 13.09
N VAL A 265 23.04 13.43 12.25
CA VAL A 265 22.87 13.55 10.80
C VAL A 265 21.41 13.91 10.44
N LEU A 266 20.44 13.44 11.22
CA LEU A 266 19.02 13.76 11.04
C LEU A 266 18.70 15.21 11.44
N GLU A 267 19.36 15.76 12.45
CA GLU A 267 19.24 17.16 12.85
C GLU A 267 19.75 18.10 11.76
N SER A 268 20.94 17.86 11.21
CA SER A 268 21.48 18.65 10.09
C SER A 268 20.58 18.59 8.84
N ILE A 269 19.88 17.47 8.61
CA ILE A 269 18.89 17.38 7.52
C ILE A 269 17.70 18.30 7.78
N GLU A 270 17.23 18.41 9.02
CA GLU A 270 16.04 19.19 9.35
C GLU A 270 16.34 20.70 9.34
N GLU A 271 17.55 21.12 9.71
CA GLU A 271 18.05 22.49 9.53
C GLU A 271 18.04 22.91 8.05
N LEU A 272 18.61 22.09 7.17
CA LEU A 272 18.61 22.36 5.73
C LEU A 272 17.18 22.42 5.15
N ARG A 273 16.27 21.56 5.64
CA ARG A 273 14.86 21.63 5.25
C ARG A 273 14.17 22.88 5.74
N ALA A 274 14.49 23.38 6.93
CA ALA A 274 13.96 24.63 7.44
C ALA A 274 14.38 25.81 6.54
N ARG A 275 15.63 25.85 6.10
CA ARG A 275 16.13 26.83 5.11
C ARG A 275 15.35 26.77 3.79
N ILE A 276 15.16 25.57 3.24
CA ILE A 276 14.37 25.37 2.01
C ILE A 276 12.91 25.83 2.19
N ARG A 277 12.29 25.53 3.33
CA ARG A 277 10.92 25.97 3.65
C ARG A 277 10.81 27.49 3.68
N LYS A 278 11.79 28.16 4.30
CA LYS A 278 11.88 29.63 4.35
C LYS A 278 12.00 30.21 2.94
N TYR A 279 12.90 29.68 2.12
CA TYR A 279 13.08 30.13 0.73
C TYR A 279 11.78 30.07 -0.09
N LYS A 280 11.05 28.95 -0.02
CA LYS A 280 9.76 28.78 -0.72
C LYS A 280 8.67 29.73 -0.25
N ALA A 281 8.73 30.20 0.99
CA ALA A 281 7.75 31.15 1.53
C ALA A 281 8.04 32.59 1.08
N GLU A 282 9.31 32.92 0.85
CA GLU A 282 9.78 34.26 0.49
C GLU A 282 9.89 34.48 -1.03
N ASN A 283 9.97 33.40 -1.83
CA ASN A 283 10.21 33.48 -3.27
C ASN A 283 9.08 32.83 -4.08
N GLU A 284 8.75 33.40 -5.24
CA GLU A 284 7.81 32.78 -6.18
C GLU A 284 8.51 31.67 -6.97
N VAL A 285 8.05 30.43 -6.78
CA VAL A 285 8.54 29.25 -7.50
C VAL A 285 7.47 28.78 -8.47
N GLY A 286 7.86 28.56 -9.72
CA GLY A 286 7.00 28.05 -10.78
C GLY A 286 6.55 26.60 -10.58
N LEU A 287 5.60 26.18 -11.41
CA LEU A 287 5.01 24.84 -11.38
C LEU A 287 5.64 23.91 -12.39
N LEU A 288 5.98 22.70 -11.95
CA LEU A 288 6.48 21.63 -12.81
C LEU A 288 5.47 20.50 -12.94
N VAL A 289 5.06 20.22 -14.17
CA VAL A 289 4.24 19.06 -14.51
C VAL A 289 5.02 18.16 -15.46
N VAL A 290 5.26 16.91 -15.03
CA VAL A 290 6.09 15.96 -15.79
C VAL A 290 5.27 14.74 -16.19
N SER A 291 5.24 14.42 -17.48
CA SER A 291 4.47 13.29 -18.02
C SER A 291 5.34 12.05 -18.18
N GLY A 292 4.93 10.95 -17.54
CA GLY A 292 5.42 9.59 -17.80
C GLY A 292 6.89 9.31 -17.47
N ALA A 293 7.16 8.50 -16.44
CA ALA A 293 8.49 7.92 -16.21
C ALA A 293 8.49 6.40 -16.39
N THR A 294 9.47 5.84 -17.10
CA THR A 294 9.75 4.39 -17.08
C THR A 294 10.77 4.04 -16.00
N LEU A 295 11.00 2.75 -15.76
CA LEU A 295 12.02 2.28 -14.81
C LEU A 295 13.44 2.80 -15.11
N LYS A 296 13.73 3.27 -16.34
CA LYS A 296 15.06 3.81 -16.72
C LYS A 296 15.40 5.09 -15.94
N ALA A 297 14.40 5.92 -15.63
CA ALA A 297 14.55 7.15 -14.85
C ALA A 297 15.14 6.93 -13.43
N LYS A 298 15.11 5.70 -12.89
CA LYS A 298 15.67 5.38 -11.55
C LYS A 298 17.20 5.40 -11.45
N ARG A 299 17.91 5.58 -12.57
CA ARG A 299 19.37 5.47 -12.59
C ARG A 299 20.10 6.67 -11.97
N THR A 300 19.45 7.84 -11.89
CA THR A 300 20.06 9.03 -11.27
C THR A 300 19.42 9.37 -9.92
N ARG A 301 20.26 9.72 -8.94
CA ARG A 301 19.80 10.20 -7.62
C ARG A 301 19.21 11.61 -7.69
N ARG A 302 19.56 12.39 -8.72
CA ARG A 302 19.13 13.77 -8.90
C ARG A 302 17.61 13.91 -9.01
N ILE A 303 16.88 12.89 -9.48
CA ILE A 303 15.41 12.89 -9.48
C ILE A 303 14.78 13.13 -8.10
N ARG A 304 15.51 12.84 -7.01
CA ARG A 304 15.02 13.06 -5.64
C ARG A 304 15.05 14.53 -5.24
N LEU A 305 15.69 15.41 -6.03
CA LEU A 305 15.61 16.85 -5.82
C LEU A 305 14.18 17.35 -6.00
N PHE A 306 13.39 16.78 -6.92
CA PHE A 306 11.95 17.08 -7.02
C PHE A 306 11.18 16.69 -5.75
N GLU A 307 11.59 15.64 -5.05
CA GLU A 307 10.95 15.25 -3.78
C GLU A 307 11.27 16.24 -2.66
N GLU A 308 12.49 16.78 -2.61
CA GLU A 308 12.89 17.74 -1.58
C GLU A 308 12.40 19.17 -1.87
N LEU A 309 12.47 19.60 -3.13
CA LEU A 309 12.19 20.98 -3.53
C LEU A 309 10.78 21.19 -4.07
N LEU A 310 10.12 20.18 -4.61
CA LEU A 310 8.78 20.32 -5.21
C LEU A 310 7.73 19.38 -4.57
N ASP A 311 8.11 18.66 -3.51
CA ASP A 311 7.24 17.80 -2.68
C ASP A 311 6.58 16.60 -3.42
N PHE A 312 7.09 16.23 -4.60
CA PHE A 312 6.60 15.08 -5.38
C PHE A 312 7.70 14.13 -5.84
N GLN A 313 7.37 12.83 -5.89
CA GLN A 313 8.20 11.83 -6.56
C GLN A 313 7.73 11.62 -8.00
N LEU A 314 8.66 11.37 -8.92
CA LEU A 314 8.32 10.91 -10.27
C LEU A 314 7.59 9.57 -10.21
N GLY A 315 6.39 9.53 -10.78
CA GLY A 315 5.55 8.36 -10.87
C GLY A 315 5.92 7.48 -12.06
N PHE A 316 6.05 6.18 -11.80
CA PHE A 316 6.47 5.16 -12.77
C PHE A 316 5.30 4.30 -13.22
N LYS A 317 5.00 4.14 -14.51
CA LYS A 317 3.86 3.33 -15.00
C LYS A 317 3.62 2.04 -14.16
N PRO A 318 2.39 1.76 -13.67
CA PRO A 318 2.13 0.56 -12.86
C PRO A 318 2.28 -0.71 -13.72
N GLU A 319 3.45 -1.36 -13.65
CA GLU A 319 3.75 -2.57 -14.45
C GLU A 319 2.94 -3.81 -14.01
N LEU A 320 2.29 -3.76 -12.84
CA LEU A 320 1.66 -4.93 -12.20
C LEU A 320 0.15 -5.04 -12.44
N LEU A 321 -0.47 -4.07 -13.09
CA LEU A 321 -1.90 -4.12 -13.40
C LEU A 321 -2.12 -4.98 -14.65
N ARG A 322 -2.68 -6.17 -14.44
CA ARG A 322 -2.90 -7.19 -15.47
C ARG A 322 -4.35 -7.63 -15.47
N ASN A 323 -4.98 -7.65 -16.64
CA ASN A 323 -6.26 -8.32 -16.91
C ASN A 323 -6.00 -9.43 -17.94
N ILE A 324 -5.23 -10.44 -17.51
CA ILE A 324 -4.73 -11.49 -18.38
C ILE A 324 -5.30 -12.82 -17.92
N ARG A 325 -5.71 -13.65 -18.89
CA ARG A 325 -6.03 -15.04 -18.63
C ARG A 325 -4.82 -15.90 -18.93
N ASP A 326 -4.29 -16.55 -17.90
CA ASP A 326 -3.09 -17.37 -17.97
C ASP A 326 -3.46 -18.84 -18.25
N PHE A 327 -3.09 -19.32 -19.43
CA PHE A 327 -3.29 -20.69 -19.89
C PHE A 327 -1.99 -21.48 -19.82
N TYR A 328 -2.08 -22.77 -19.47
CA TYR A 328 -0.95 -23.70 -19.57
C TYR A 328 -1.30 -24.91 -20.44
N LEU A 329 -0.29 -25.41 -21.15
CA LEU A 329 -0.33 -26.57 -22.03
C LEU A 329 0.76 -27.56 -21.60
N GLU A 330 0.43 -28.84 -21.53
CA GLU A 330 1.43 -29.90 -21.36
C GLU A 330 2.16 -30.14 -22.69
N LYS A 331 3.44 -30.49 -22.63
CA LYS A 331 4.25 -30.75 -23.82
C LYS A 331 3.89 -32.10 -24.45
N GLU A 332 2.94 -32.08 -25.38
CA GLU A 332 2.57 -33.26 -26.21
C GLU A 332 3.39 -33.37 -27.51
N LYS A 333 3.97 -32.26 -27.97
CA LYS A 333 4.74 -32.14 -29.24
C LYS A 333 6.01 -31.32 -28.98
N SER A 334 6.80 -31.05 -30.02
CA SER A 334 7.88 -30.05 -29.92
C SER A 334 7.30 -28.68 -29.53
N ILE A 335 8.07 -27.89 -28.79
CA ILE A 335 7.62 -26.57 -28.32
C ILE A 335 7.38 -25.66 -29.53
N GLU A 336 8.24 -25.78 -30.54
CA GLU A 336 8.18 -25.09 -31.81
C GLU A 336 6.85 -25.32 -32.55
N GLU A 337 6.35 -26.57 -32.59
CA GLU A 337 5.07 -26.89 -33.24
C GLU A 337 3.88 -26.35 -32.44
N HIS A 338 3.91 -26.44 -31.11
CA HIS A 338 2.89 -25.82 -30.24
C HIS A 338 2.78 -24.30 -30.45
N VAL A 339 3.92 -23.61 -30.56
CA VAL A 339 3.95 -22.17 -30.85
C VAL A 339 3.32 -21.89 -32.22
N ALA A 340 3.68 -22.68 -33.25
CA ALA A 340 3.14 -22.53 -34.60
C ALA A 340 1.62 -22.78 -34.66
N GLU A 341 1.10 -23.78 -33.95
CA GLU A 341 -0.34 -24.07 -33.86
C GLU A 341 -1.13 -22.92 -33.23
N ILE A 342 -0.66 -22.40 -32.10
CA ILE A 342 -1.28 -21.24 -31.43
C ILE A 342 -1.30 -20.04 -32.38
N MET A 343 -0.20 -19.75 -33.08
CA MET A 343 -0.15 -18.63 -34.03
C MET A 343 -1.08 -18.83 -35.22
N ARG A 344 -1.17 -20.06 -35.74
CA ARG A 344 -2.03 -20.40 -36.89
C ARG A 344 -3.51 -20.25 -36.55
N GLU A 345 -3.94 -20.73 -35.39
CA GLU A 345 -5.35 -20.69 -34.98
C GLU A 345 -5.79 -19.30 -34.50
N TYR A 346 -4.93 -18.57 -33.77
CA TYR A 346 -5.31 -17.34 -33.09
C TYR A 346 -4.80 -16.06 -33.76
N GLY A 347 -4.02 -16.17 -34.83
CA GLY A 347 -3.61 -15.05 -35.69
C GLY A 347 -2.44 -14.23 -35.13
N ASP A 348 -2.20 -13.06 -35.70
CA ASP A 348 -1.02 -12.24 -35.44
C ASP A 348 -1.08 -11.40 -34.13
N GLY A 349 -0.03 -10.62 -33.87
CA GLY A 349 0.03 -9.67 -32.76
C GLY A 349 0.49 -10.30 -31.44
N CYS A 350 1.40 -11.28 -31.51
CA CYS A 350 1.88 -12.00 -30.34
C CYS A 350 3.37 -11.71 -30.02
N LEU A 351 3.71 -11.88 -28.74
CA LEU A 351 5.10 -11.85 -28.27
C LEU A 351 5.49 -13.24 -27.81
N ILE A 352 6.63 -13.75 -28.27
CA ILE A 352 7.16 -15.06 -27.91
C ILE A 352 8.35 -14.85 -26.99
N PHE A 353 8.32 -15.50 -25.83
CA PHE A 353 9.42 -15.46 -24.87
C PHE A 353 10.02 -16.84 -24.63
N VAL A 354 11.34 -16.92 -24.73
CA VAL A 354 12.11 -18.11 -24.36
C VAL A 354 12.70 -18.00 -22.94
N PRO A 355 12.85 -19.10 -22.20
CA PRO A 355 13.51 -19.10 -20.89
C PRO A 355 14.91 -18.49 -20.92
N THR A 356 15.31 -17.78 -19.87
CA THR A 356 16.67 -17.20 -19.76
C THR A 356 17.75 -18.29 -19.80
N ALA A 357 17.47 -19.47 -19.24
CA ALA A 357 18.37 -20.62 -19.28
C ALA A 357 18.71 -21.12 -20.70
N LEU A 358 17.76 -21.05 -21.64
CA LEU A 358 17.96 -21.51 -23.02
C LEU A 358 18.54 -20.40 -23.93
N GLY A 359 18.51 -19.16 -23.44
CA GLY A 359 19.23 -18.05 -24.05
C GLY A 359 18.77 -17.70 -25.48
N ARG A 360 19.72 -17.18 -26.24
CA ARG A 360 19.48 -16.57 -27.56
C ARG A 360 19.43 -17.60 -28.69
N GLU A 361 20.29 -18.60 -28.67
CA GLU A 361 20.35 -19.65 -29.68
C GLU A 361 18.98 -20.33 -29.83
N TYR A 362 18.28 -20.54 -28.72
CA TYR A 362 16.95 -21.10 -28.75
C TYR A 362 15.89 -20.16 -29.37
N ALA A 363 15.99 -18.85 -29.13
CA ALA A 363 15.13 -17.87 -29.80
C ALA A 363 15.35 -17.84 -31.32
N GLU A 364 16.61 -17.99 -31.77
CA GLU A 364 16.98 -18.09 -33.18
C GLU A 364 16.44 -19.37 -33.82
N ARG A 365 16.50 -20.49 -33.11
CA ARG A 365 15.91 -21.76 -33.54
C ARG A 365 14.40 -21.68 -33.74
N ILE A 366 13.67 -21.11 -32.78
CA ILE A 366 12.21 -20.90 -32.90
C ILE A 366 11.92 -19.95 -34.07
N GLY A 367 12.68 -18.86 -34.20
CA GLY A 367 12.51 -17.90 -35.28
C GLY A 367 12.66 -18.53 -36.67
N LYS A 368 13.69 -19.36 -36.86
CA LYS A 368 13.91 -20.09 -38.11
C LYS A 368 12.76 -21.05 -38.40
N PHE A 369 12.37 -21.87 -37.43
CA PHE A 369 11.27 -22.82 -37.58
C PHE A 369 9.93 -22.15 -37.97
N LEU A 370 9.60 -21.03 -37.33
CA LEU A 370 8.38 -20.28 -37.65
C LEU A 370 8.44 -19.64 -39.03
N SER A 371 9.63 -19.17 -39.45
CA SER A 371 9.85 -18.63 -40.79
C SER A 371 9.68 -19.71 -41.86
N ASP A 372 10.21 -20.91 -41.63
CA ASP A 372 10.06 -22.07 -42.52
C ASP A 372 8.59 -22.51 -42.66
N LYS A 373 7.76 -22.27 -41.64
CA LYS A 373 6.31 -22.50 -41.66
C LYS A 373 5.49 -21.32 -42.23
N GLY A 374 6.16 -20.29 -42.78
CA GLY A 374 5.54 -19.15 -43.46
C GLY A 374 5.16 -17.97 -42.55
N PHE A 375 5.57 -17.94 -41.28
CA PHE A 375 5.31 -16.80 -40.39
C PHE A 375 6.41 -15.75 -40.50
N ARG A 376 6.01 -14.48 -40.68
CA ARG A 376 6.94 -13.34 -40.58
C ARG A 376 7.22 -13.01 -39.12
N VAL A 377 8.38 -13.40 -38.62
CA VAL A 377 8.80 -13.19 -37.21
C VAL A 377 10.16 -12.48 -37.13
N HIS A 378 10.35 -11.68 -36.09
CA HIS A 378 11.63 -11.01 -35.83
C HIS A 378 12.13 -11.23 -34.42
N ILE A 379 13.44 -11.41 -34.28
CA ILE A 379 14.11 -11.53 -33.00
C ILE A 379 14.48 -10.12 -32.53
N TYR A 380 13.95 -9.73 -31.36
CA TYR A 380 14.12 -8.37 -30.85
C TYR A 380 15.50 -8.21 -30.19
N GLN A 381 16.44 -7.57 -30.90
CA GLN A 381 17.83 -7.38 -30.45
C GLN A 381 18.14 -5.96 -29.91
N GLY A 382 17.14 -5.11 -29.73
CA GLY A 382 17.32 -3.70 -29.36
C GLY A 382 16.65 -2.76 -30.37
N THR A 383 16.78 -1.45 -30.14
CA THR A 383 16.10 -0.38 -30.89
C THR A 383 16.64 -0.24 -32.32
N LYS A 384 16.26 -1.14 -33.22
CA LYS A 384 16.12 -0.79 -34.65
C LYS A 384 14.68 -0.28 -34.82
N GLU A 385 14.51 1.02 -35.06
CA GLU A 385 13.20 1.68 -35.13
C GLU A 385 12.22 1.01 -36.11
N ASN A 386 12.75 0.41 -37.19
CA ASN A 386 11.93 -0.24 -38.22
C ASN A 386 11.19 -1.50 -37.73
N ILE A 387 11.76 -2.28 -36.80
CA ILE A 387 11.15 -3.56 -36.37
C ILE A 387 9.81 -3.34 -35.63
N LEU A 388 9.74 -2.29 -34.80
CA LEU A 388 8.52 -1.97 -34.07
C LEU A 388 7.44 -1.43 -35.02
N LYS A 389 7.85 -0.60 -35.99
CA LYS A 389 6.95 -0.07 -37.02
C LYS A 389 6.37 -1.20 -37.88
N ASP A 390 7.20 -2.15 -38.32
CA ASP A 390 6.76 -3.33 -39.08
C ASP A 390 5.77 -4.20 -38.30
N PHE A 391 5.95 -4.32 -36.97
CA PHE A 391 5.03 -5.06 -36.11
C PHE A 391 3.69 -4.35 -35.93
N VAL A 392 3.69 -3.03 -35.76
CA VAL A 392 2.45 -2.21 -35.66
C VAL A 392 1.67 -2.23 -36.97
N GLU A 393 2.35 -2.09 -38.10
CA GLU A 393 1.77 -2.08 -39.45
C GLU A 393 1.40 -3.47 -39.99
N ARG A 394 1.49 -4.52 -39.16
CA ARG A 394 1.15 -5.91 -39.51
C ARG A 394 2.03 -6.55 -40.59
N ARG A 395 3.20 -5.98 -40.87
CA ARG A 395 4.23 -6.61 -41.72
C ARG A 395 4.95 -7.75 -40.99
N CYS A 396 4.94 -7.72 -39.66
CA CYS A 396 5.45 -8.78 -38.78
C CYS A 396 4.31 -9.35 -37.90
N ALA A 397 4.24 -10.68 -37.81
CA ALA A 397 3.24 -11.40 -37.05
C ALA A 397 3.59 -11.54 -35.56
N ALA A 398 4.87 -11.76 -35.25
CA ALA A 398 5.34 -11.97 -33.88
C ALA A 398 6.77 -11.44 -33.63
N LEU A 399 7.01 -11.00 -32.40
CA LEU A 399 8.35 -10.65 -31.93
C LEU A 399 8.84 -11.68 -30.91
N ILE A 400 10.08 -12.15 -31.07
CA ILE A 400 10.71 -13.15 -30.22
C ILE A 400 11.76 -12.48 -29.32
N GLY A 401 11.78 -12.82 -28.05
CA GLY A 401 12.81 -12.36 -27.12
C GLY A 401 12.98 -13.25 -25.90
N ILE A 402 13.89 -12.86 -25.01
CA ILE A 402 14.19 -13.64 -23.80
C ILE A 402 13.25 -13.21 -22.65
N ALA A 403 12.69 -14.19 -21.93
CA ALA A 403 11.93 -14.03 -20.69
C ALA A 403 12.89 -13.63 -19.55
N SER A 404 13.40 -12.40 -19.61
CA SER A 404 14.24 -11.84 -18.57
C SER A 404 13.71 -10.48 -18.19
N PHE A 405 13.79 -10.15 -16.90
CA PHE A 405 13.60 -8.78 -16.47
C PHE A 405 14.48 -7.84 -17.31
N ARG A 406 15.73 -8.19 -17.65
CA ARG A 406 16.61 -7.30 -18.43
C ARG A 406 16.24 -7.10 -19.90
N SER A 407 15.37 -7.96 -20.45
CA SER A 407 15.02 -7.95 -21.87
C SER A 407 14.27 -6.67 -22.25
N PRO A 408 14.72 -5.94 -23.29
CA PRO A 408 14.00 -4.79 -23.83
C PRO A 408 12.58 -5.12 -24.31
N LEU A 409 12.33 -6.32 -24.83
CA LEU A 409 10.99 -6.76 -25.27
C LEU A 409 10.04 -6.93 -24.05
N ALA A 410 10.58 -7.45 -22.94
CA ALA A 410 9.83 -7.64 -21.69
C ALA A 410 9.65 -6.34 -20.88
N ARG A 411 10.36 -5.24 -21.23
CA ARG A 411 10.38 -3.97 -20.47
C ARG A 411 9.95 -2.73 -21.23
N GLY A 412 10.39 -2.59 -22.48
CA GLY A 412 10.51 -1.33 -23.20
C GLY A 412 9.50 -1.10 -24.31
N ILE A 413 8.63 -2.07 -24.60
CA ILE A 413 7.63 -1.94 -25.67
C ILE A 413 6.25 -1.70 -25.05
N ASP A 414 5.58 -0.67 -25.54
CA ASP A 414 4.26 -0.21 -25.12
C ASP A 414 3.35 -0.05 -26.36
N LEU A 415 2.86 -1.18 -26.88
CA LEU A 415 2.01 -1.26 -28.07
C LEU A 415 0.65 -1.89 -27.74
N PRO A 416 -0.16 -1.23 -26.87
CA PRO A 416 -1.44 -1.76 -26.39
C PRO A 416 -2.46 -2.02 -27.50
N GLU A 417 -2.34 -1.40 -28.66
CA GLU A 417 -3.19 -1.52 -29.84
C GLU A 417 -2.88 -2.75 -30.71
N ARG A 418 -1.69 -3.35 -30.54
CA ARG A 418 -1.20 -4.46 -31.37
C ARG A 418 -0.99 -5.76 -30.60
N VAL A 419 -0.41 -5.72 -29.40
CA VAL A 419 -0.07 -6.94 -28.65
C VAL A 419 -1.32 -7.54 -28.04
N ARG A 420 -1.76 -8.71 -28.52
CA ARG A 420 -2.98 -9.41 -28.08
C ARG A 420 -2.68 -10.46 -27.01
N TYR A 421 -1.63 -11.24 -27.21
CA TYR A 421 -1.28 -12.35 -26.34
C TYR A 421 0.21 -12.63 -26.32
N VAL A 422 0.65 -13.36 -25.29
CA VAL A 422 2.04 -13.75 -25.07
C VAL A 422 2.16 -15.27 -25.07
N ILE A 423 3.18 -15.81 -25.73
CA ILE A 423 3.53 -17.23 -25.68
C ILE A 423 4.87 -17.38 -24.95
N PHE A 424 4.92 -18.24 -23.95
CA PHE A 424 6.15 -18.69 -23.31
C PHE A 424 6.51 -20.06 -23.86
N ALA A 425 7.56 -20.09 -24.68
CA ALA A 425 8.14 -21.29 -25.27
C ALA A 425 9.01 -22.02 -24.23
N GLY A 426 8.36 -22.56 -23.20
CA GLY A 426 9.00 -23.14 -22.02
C GLY A 426 8.82 -22.30 -20.75
N VAL A 427 8.97 -22.95 -19.60
CA VAL A 427 8.80 -22.32 -18.28
C VAL A 427 9.91 -21.30 -18.02
N PRO A 428 9.59 -20.02 -17.72
CA PRO A 428 10.59 -19.02 -17.35
C PRO A 428 11.42 -19.48 -16.15
N ARG A 429 12.70 -19.76 -16.41
CA ARG A 429 13.66 -20.27 -15.43
C ARG A 429 15.06 -19.70 -15.65
N MET A 430 15.84 -19.74 -14.58
CA MET A 430 17.27 -19.43 -14.55
C MET A 430 18.02 -20.59 -13.87
N GLU A 431 19.29 -20.73 -14.22
CA GLU A 431 20.19 -21.72 -13.63
C GLU A 431 21.14 -21.00 -12.66
N ILE A 432 21.20 -21.47 -11.41
CA ILE A 432 22.06 -20.93 -10.37
C ILE A 432 23.07 -22.01 -9.99
N PRO A 433 24.38 -21.77 -10.13
CA PRO A 433 25.39 -22.71 -9.65
C PRO A 433 25.28 -22.90 -8.13
N LEU A 434 25.27 -24.15 -7.67
CA LEU A 434 25.39 -24.50 -6.25
C LEU A 434 26.86 -24.37 -5.85
N SER A 435 27.31 -23.14 -5.58
CA SER A 435 28.71 -22.83 -5.23
C SER A 435 28.80 -21.84 -4.06
N TRP A 436 29.78 -22.06 -3.18
CA TRP A 436 30.13 -21.19 -2.05
C TRP A 436 31.22 -20.15 -2.39
N ASP A 437 31.75 -20.13 -3.62
CA ASP A 437 32.80 -19.19 -4.04
C ASP A 437 32.25 -17.85 -4.57
N GLU A 438 30.93 -17.73 -4.67
CA GLU A 438 30.27 -16.52 -5.15
C GLU A 438 30.48 -15.35 -4.16
N CYS A 439 30.96 -14.22 -4.66
CA CYS A 439 31.16 -13.00 -3.86
C CYS A 439 30.04 -11.98 -4.04
N ASN A 440 29.13 -12.18 -5.00
CA ASN A 440 28.02 -11.27 -5.23
C ASN A 440 26.89 -11.52 -4.20
N PRO A 441 26.61 -10.56 -3.30
CA PRO A 441 25.61 -10.74 -2.24
C PRO A 441 24.19 -10.94 -2.80
N THR A 442 23.90 -10.47 -4.01
CA THR A 442 22.60 -10.71 -4.66
C THR A 442 22.44 -12.17 -5.08
N LYS A 443 23.51 -12.78 -5.59
CA LYS A 443 23.51 -14.19 -6.00
C LYS A 443 23.57 -15.12 -4.78
N LEU A 444 24.39 -14.80 -3.78
CA LEU A 444 24.41 -15.50 -2.49
C LEU A 444 23.02 -15.51 -1.84
N LEU A 445 22.37 -14.34 -1.77
CA LEU A 445 21.01 -14.23 -1.27
C LEU A 445 20.03 -15.07 -2.09
N ALA A 446 20.16 -15.09 -3.42
CA ALA A 446 19.31 -15.94 -4.26
C ALA A 446 19.55 -17.42 -3.99
N LEU A 447 20.80 -17.87 -3.90
CA LEU A 447 21.17 -19.26 -3.65
C LEU A 447 20.63 -19.76 -2.31
N ILE A 448 20.97 -19.09 -1.21
CA ILE A 448 20.55 -19.46 0.15
C ILE A 448 19.03 -19.52 0.25
N ARG A 449 18.32 -18.56 -0.37
CA ARG A 449 16.85 -18.53 -0.41
C ARG A 449 16.24 -19.74 -1.11
N ASN A 450 16.89 -20.28 -2.15
CA ASN A 450 16.35 -21.41 -2.91
C ASN A 450 16.70 -22.76 -2.26
N ILE A 451 17.82 -22.86 -1.52
CA ILE A 451 18.18 -24.10 -0.81
C ILE A 451 17.48 -24.23 0.57
N ARG A 452 17.07 -23.11 1.19
CA ARG A 452 16.47 -23.06 2.54
C ARG A 452 15.39 -24.11 2.79
N GLY A 453 14.52 -24.36 1.81
CA GLY A 453 13.40 -25.31 1.96
C GLY A 453 13.84 -26.77 2.16
N PHE A 454 15.08 -27.09 1.78
CA PHE A 454 15.65 -28.45 1.82
C PHE A 454 16.53 -28.70 3.03
N LEU A 455 16.79 -27.66 3.83
CA LEU A 455 17.60 -27.71 5.05
C LEU A 455 16.80 -28.25 6.24
N ASN A 456 17.49 -28.77 7.25
CA ASN A 456 16.90 -29.17 8.53
C ASN A 456 16.50 -27.94 9.39
N GLU A 457 15.85 -28.14 10.53
CA GLU A 457 15.29 -27.04 11.34
C GLU A 457 16.37 -26.07 11.86
N ASP A 458 17.50 -26.58 12.36
CA ASP A 458 18.60 -25.77 12.87
C ASP A 458 19.29 -24.97 11.75
N GLU A 459 19.55 -25.61 10.62
CA GLU A 459 20.12 -24.99 9.43
C GLU A 459 19.19 -23.92 8.84
N ARG A 460 17.86 -24.14 8.85
CA ARG A 460 16.87 -23.14 8.42
C ARG A 460 16.96 -21.88 9.29
N GLY A 461 17.15 -22.02 10.60
CA GLY A 461 17.35 -20.91 11.51
C GLY A 461 18.58 -20.07 11.15
N ARG A 462 19.73 -20.73 10.94
CA ARG A 462 20.97 -20.07 10.50
C ARG A 462 20.82 -19.43 9.11
N ALA A 463 20.16 -20.11 8.17
CA ALA A 463 19.89 -19.58 6.83
C ALA A 463 19.05 -18.30 6.90
N ASP A 464 18.02 -18.26 7.74
CA ASP A 464 17.17 -17.08 7.95
C ASP A 464 17.97 -15.88 8.47
N GLU A 465 18.89 -16.12 9.40
CA GLU A 465 19.78 -15.07 9.92
C GLU A 465 20.71 -14.51 8.83
N VAL A 466 21.37 -15.38 8.06
CA VAL A 466 22.25 -14.98 6.96
C VAL A 466 21.46 -14.23 5.89
N ILE A 467 20.26 -14.70 5.53
CA ILE A 467 19.34 -14.00 4.61
C ILE A 467 19.03 -12.58 5.13
N LEU A 468 18.74 -12.42 6.42
CA LEU A 468 18.44 -11.12 7.01
C LEU A 468 19.65 -10.17 6.96
N ARG A 469 20.87 -10.67 7.22
CA ARG A 469 22.12 -9.90 7.10
C ARG A 469 22.39 -9.49 5.64
N LEU A 470 22.32 -10.43 4.69
CA LEU A 470 22.49 -10.17 3.26
C LEU A 470 21.48 -9.13 2.73
N ARG A 471 20.23 -9.17 3.20
CA ARG A 471 19.21 -8.17 2.83
C ARG A 471 19.55 -6.74 3.27
N ARG A 472 20.40 -6.54 4.29
CA ARG A 472 20.85 -5.20 4.70
C ARG A 472 21.79 -4.57 3.67
N ILE A 473 22.54 -5.39 2.93
CA ILE A 473 23.55 -4.93 1.98
C ILE A 473 23.10 -4.99 0.51
N VAL A 474 22.03 -5.73 0.18
CA VAL A 474 21.49 -5.85 -1.19
C VAL A 474 20.42 -4.77 -1.49
N PRO A 475 20.49 -4.06 -2.64
CA PRO A 475 21.55 -4.11 -3.65
C PRO A 475 22.80 -3.31 -3.23
N LEU A 476 23.96 -3.82 -3.63
CA LEU A 476 25.27 -3.19 -3.40
C LEU A 476 25.71 -2.46 -4.68
N SER A 477 26.35 -1.29 -4.54
CA SER A 477 26.93 -0.57 -5.68
C SER A 477 28.10 -1.35 -6.29
N SER A 478 28.33 -1.20 -7.59
CA SER A 478 29.42 -1.84 -8.33
C SER A 478 30.78 -1.61 -7.68
N ASP A 479 31.04 -0.38 -7.23
CA ASP A 479 32.36 0.04 -6.76
C ASP A 479 32.70 -0.60 -5.41
N VAL A 480 31.75 -0.56 -4.47
CA VAL A 480 31.88 -1.26 -3.17
C VAL A 480 32.02 -2.76 -3.39
N ARG A 481 31.24 -3.34 -4.31
CA ARG A 481 31.35 -4.77 -4.62
C ARG A 481 32.74 -5.13 -5.15
N ALA A 482 33.30 -4.34 -6.07
CA ALA A 482 34.63 -4.58 -6.62
C ALA A 482 35.72 -4.49 -5.53
N ARG A 483 35.67 -3.49 -4.66
CA ARG A 483 36.60 -3.37 -3.52
C ARG A 483 36.50 -4.55 -2.56
N VAL A 484 35.29 -4.93 -2.17
CA VAL A 484 35.07 -6.07 -1.26
C VAL A 484 35.50 -7.39 -1.90
N GLU A 485 35.22 -7.59 -3.19
CA GLU A 485 35.65 -8.78 -3.92
C GLU A 485 37.18 -8.88 -4.01
N SER A 486 37.86 -7.76 -4.28
CA SER A 486 39.33 -7.70 -4.25
C SER A 486 39.88 -8.02 -2.86
N ALA A 487 39.28 -7.45 -1.81
CA ALA A 487 39.71 -7.69 -0.42
C ALA A 487 39.51 -9.14 0.02
N ILE A 488 38.43 -9.79 -0.42
CA ILE A 488 38.18 -11.21 -0.16
C ILE A 488 39.22 -12.10 -0.87
N ARG A 489 39.58 -11.77 -2.11
CA ARG A 489 40.61 -12.53 -2.87
C ARG A 489 42.01 -12.34 -2.28
N ASN A 490 42.35 -11.12 -1.90
CA ASN A 490 43.68 -10.76 -1.37
C ASN A 490 43.79 -10.94 0.15
N GLN A 491 42.73 -11.42 0.81
CA GLN A 491 42.65 -11.59 2.28
C GLN A 491 42.92 -10.30 3.09
N THR A 492 42.68 -9.12 2.53
CA THR A 492 42.89 -7.84 3.22
C THR A 492 41.66 -7.40 3.99
N GLU A 493 41.86 -6.72 5.11
CA GLU A 493 40.77 -6.05 5.83
C GLU A 493 40.41 -4.70 5.20
N LEU A 494 39.17 -4.28 5.38
CA LEU A 494 38.69 -2.95 4.96
C LEU A 494 38.29 -2.15 6.21
N GLU A 495 37.87 -0.91 6.02
CA GLU A 495 37.35 -0.06 7.10
C GLU A 495 35.87 0.30 6.91
N GLY A 496 35.20 0.58 8.02
CA GLY A 496 33.82 1.09 8.06
C GLY A 496 32.80 0.18 7.37
N PHE A 497 32.00 0.77 6.46
CA PHE A 497 30.89 0.07 5.81
C PHE A 497 31.36 -1.06 4.87
N ASP A 498 32.53 -0.93 4.26
CA ASP A 498 33.01 -1.91 3.29
C ASP A 498 33.46 -3.22 4.01
N GLU A 499 34.05 -3.10 5.21
CA GLU A 499 34.36 -4.26 6.09
C GLU A 499 33.09 -4.93 6.62
N PHE A 500 32.10 -4.15 7.04
CA PHE A 500 30.79 -4.68 7.41
C PHE A 500 30.16 -5.53 6.29
N VAL A 501 30.30 -5.09 5.04
CA VAL A 501 29.85 -5.84 3.86
C VAL A 501 30.69 -7.10 3.64
N ARG A 502 32.03 -7.02 3.75
CA ARG A 502 32.96 -8.15 3.62
C ARG A 502 32.61 -9.27 4.60
N ARG A 503 32.42 -8.96 5.89
CA ARG A 503 32.04 -9.94 6.93
C ARG A 503 30.75 -10.68 6.61
N ILE A 504 29.70 -9.96 6.20
CA ILE A 504 28.41 -10.57 5.83
C ILE A 504 28.55 -11.53 4.63
N ILE A 505 29.40 -11.19 3.65
CA ILE A 505 29.66 -12.05 2.49
C ILE A 505 30.43 -13.30 2.93
N LEU A 506 31.46 -13.17 3.78
CA LEU A 506 32.22 -14.30 4.31
C LEU A 506 31.34 -15.25 5.13
N ASP A 507 30.49 -14.72 6.04
CA ASP A 507 29.51 -15.51 6.80
C ASP A 507 28.61 -16.33 5.88
N ALA A 508 28.11 -15.70 4.81
CA ALA A 508 27.23 -16.35 3.84
C ALA A 508 27.93 -17.45 3.04
N ARG A 509 29.21 -17.26 2.70
CA ARG A 509 30.03 -18.27 2.03
C ARG A 509 30.31 -19.46 2.97
N SER A 510 30.65 -19.20 4.23
CA SER A 510 30.87 -20.26 5.23
C SER A 510 29.62 -21.10 5.41
N PHE A 511 28.47 -20.45 5.57
CA PHE A 511 27.18 -21.13 5.68
C PHE A 511 26.88 -22.01 4.45
N LEU A 512 27.11 -21.52 3.23
CA LEU A 512 26.89 -22.32 2.02
C LEU A 512 27.82 -23.53 1.92
N LYS A 513 29.08 -23.39 2.37
CA LYS A 513 30.04 -24.50 2.41
C LYS A 513 29.58 -25.61 3.35
N GLU A 514 28.98 -25.26 4.49
CA GLU A 514 28.40 -26.21 5.44
C GLU A 514 27.08 -26.81 4.93
N ALA A 515 26.23 -26.00 4.28
CA ALA A 515 24.87 -26.39 3.91
C ALA A 515 24.75 -27.20 2.60
N ILE A 516 25.70 -27.07 1.66
CA ILE A 516 25.67 -27.81 0.39
C ILE A 516 26.29 -29.21 0.60
N THR A 517 25.49 -30.12 1.17
CA THR A 517 25.86 -31.52 1.39
C THR A 517 25.23 -32.46 0.35
N PRO A 518 25.77 -33.68 0.14
CA PRO A 518 25.13 -34.69 -0.71
C PRO A 518 23.67 -34.98 -0.31
N GLU A 519 23.37 -34.98 0.98
CA GLU A 519 22.01 -35.20 1.51
C GLU A 519 21.04 -34.10 1.06
N VAL A 520 21.46 -32.83 1.14
CA VAL A 520 20.64 -31.70 0.66
C VAL A 520 20.41 -31.79 -0.84
N ILE A 521 21.42 -32.21 -1.62
CA ILE A 521 21.28 -32.42 -3.06
C ILE A 521 20.23 -33.50 -3.37
N GLU A 522 20.22 -34.61 -2.64
CA GLU A 522 19.22 -35.67 -2.80
C GLU A 522 17.80 -35.20 -2.41
N ARG A 523 17.66 -34.45 -1.30
CA ARG A 523 16.37 -33.83 -0.92
C ARG A 523 15.85 -32.89 -2.01
N ILE A 524 16.72 -32.14 -2.68
CA ILE A 524 16.33 -31.27 -3.80
C ILE A 524 15.87 -32.12 -5.00
N LYS A 525 16.60 -33.20 -5.35
CA LYS A 525 16.21 -34.10 -6.44
C LYS A 525 14.83 -34.75 -6.20
N GLY A 526 14.52 -35.10 -4.95
CA GLY A 526 13.22 -35.66 -4.55
C GLY A 526 12.06 -34.67 -4.54
N SER A 527 12.31 -33.36 -4.67
CA SER A 527 11.28 -32.32 -4.61
C SER A 527 10.37 -32.30 -5.84
N GLU A 528 9.09 -31.99 -5.65
CA GLU A 528 8.16 -31.66 -6.74
C GLU A 528 8.25 -30.19 -7.23
N GLU A 529 9.04 -29.35 -6.55
CA GLU A 529 9.13 -27.90 -6.80
C GLU A 529 10.54 -27.41 -7.18
N ALA A 530 11.55 -28.29 -7.21
CA ALA A 530 12.92 -27.94 -7.57
C ALA A 530 13.58 -29.00 -8.45
N SER A 531 14.36 -28.55 -9.43
CA SER A 531 15.14 -29.39 -10.33
C SER A 531 16.63 -29.04 -10.22
N ILE A 532 17.50 -30.03 -10.38
CA ILE A 532 18.95 -29.84 -10.48
C ILE A 532 19.43 -30.39 -11.82
N LYS A 533 20.37 -29.69 -12.44
CA LYS A 533 21.14 -30.14 -13.62
C LYS A 533 22.59 -30.36 -13.20
N ARG A 534 23.21 -31.45 -13.68
CA ARG A 534 24.64 -31.70 -13.50
C ARG A 534 25.39 -31.26 -14.76
N GLU A 535 26.42 -30.42 -14.59
CA GLU A 535 27.37 -30.05 -15.64
C GLU A 535 28.79 -30.32 -15.12
N GLY A 536 29.42 -31.39 -15.62
CA GLY A 536 30.68 -31.90 -15.07
C GLY A 536 30.54 -32.25 -13.58
N ASP A 537 31.40 -31.65 -12.75
CA ASP A 537 31.43 -31.82 -11.30
C ASP A 537 30.57 -30.80 -10.52
N ARG A 538 29.87 -29.91 -11.22
CA ARG A 538 29.06 -28.86 -10.60
C ARG A 538 27.57 -29.12 -10.79
N PHE A 539 26.81 -28.85 -9.73
CA PHE A 539 25.36 -28.89 -9.75
C PHE A 539 24.79 -27.49 -9.95
N HIS A 540 23.80 -27.37 -10.83
CA HIS A 540 23.05 -26.16 -11.09
C HIS A 540 21.61 -26.34 -10.62
N LEU A 541 21.16 -25.43 -9.76
CA LEU A 541 19.78 -25.38 -9.31
C LEU A 541 18.94 -24.63 -10.34
N ILE A 542 17.88 -25.27 -10.81
CA ILE A 542 16.90 -24.66 -11.71
C ILE A 542 15.88 -23.90 -10.87
N VAL A 543 15.78 -22.60 -11.10
CA VAL A 543 14.92 -21.71 -10.33
C VAL A 543 13.92 -21.02 -11.27
N SER A 544 12.63 -21.13 -10.94
CA SER A 544 11.57 -20.41 -11.65
C SER A 544 11.71 -18.88 -11.51
N ASP A 545 11.42 -18.14 -12.59
CA ASP A 545 11.46 -16.68 -12.62
C ASP A 545 10.04 -16.06 -12.71
N PRO A 546 9.34 -15.89 -11.57
CA PRO A 546 8.01 -15.28 -11.54
C PRO A 546 8.01 -13.81 -11.97
N VAL A 547 9.13 -13.09 -11.80
CA VAL A 547 9.22 -11.67 -12.18
C VAL A 547 9.25 -11.53 -13.69
N ALA A 548 10.05 -12.35 -14.36
CA ALA A 548 10.08 -12.41 -15.82
C ALA A 548 8.71 -12.77 -16.38
N TYR A 549 8.03 -13.78 -15.81
CA TYR A 549 6.68 -14.16 -16.24
C TYR A 549 5.70 -12.99 -16.16
N ILE A 550 5.59 -12.31 -15.01
CA ILE A 550 4.65 -11.20 -14.81
C ILE A 550 4.96 -10.03 -15.76
N GLN A 551 6.24 -9.67 -15.95
CA GLN A 551 6.62 -8.56 -16.82
C GLN A 551 6.38 -8.84 -18.30
N ALA A 552 6.69 -10.04 -18.76
CA ALA A 552 6.49 -10.47 -20.14
C ALA A 552 5.00 -10.62 -20.46
N SER A 553 4.26 -11.39 -19.66
CA SER A 553 2.81 -11.57 -19.83
C SER A 553 2.06 -10.24 -19.75
N GLY A 554 2.45 -9.35 -18.82
CA GLY A 554 1.89 -8.00 -18.67
C GLY A 554 1.96 -7.14 -19.94
N ARG A 555 2.79 -7.49 -20.95
CA ARG A 555 2.80 -6.77 -22.23
C ARG A 555 1.51 -6.93 -23.03
N ALA A 556 0.77 -8.02 -22.83
CA ALA A 556 -0.54 -8.23 -23.47
C ALA A 556 -1.70 -7.53 -22.76
N SER A 557 -1.49 -6.80 -21.68
CA SER A 557 -2.56 -6.08 -20.99
C SER A 557 -2.06 -4.75 -20.48
N ARG A 558 -2.68 -3.67 -20.94
CA ARG A 558 -2.23 -2.31 -20.66
C ARG A 558 -3.40 -1.43 -20.29
N MET A 559 -3.08 -0.43 -19.49
CA MET A 559 -4.06 0.59 -19.14
C MET A 559 -4.24 1.54 -20.33
N TYR A 560 -5.48 1.81 -20.70
CA TYR A 560 -5.92 2.76 -21.72
C TYR A 560 -7.08 3.60 -21.14
N ALA A 561 -7.59 4.58 -21.89
CA ALA A 561 -8.67 5.45 -21.42
C ALA A 561 -9.93 4.69 -20.92
N GLY A 562 -10.21 3.50 -21.47
CA GLY A 562 -11.32 2.63 -21.07
C GLY A 562 -11.05 1.67 -19.90
N GLY A 563 -9.89 1.76 -19.23
CA GLY A 563 -9.51 0.90 -18.12
C GLY A 563 -8.31 0.02 -18.44
N ILE A 564 -8.33 -1.26 -18.02
CA ILE A 564 -7.24 -2.22 -18.28
C ILE A 564 -7.66 -3.16 -19.39
N SER A 565 -6.92 -3.17 -20.50
CA SER A 565 -7.19 -4.03 -21.65
C SER A 565 -7.02 -5.51 -21.29
N ARG A 566 -7.89 -6.35 -21.84
CA ARG A 566 -7.79 -7.80 -21.73
C ARG A 566 -6.59 -8.29 -22.54
N GLY A 567 -5.99 -9.39 -22.08
CA GLY A 567 -4.91 -10.09 -22.78
C GLY A 567 -4.90 -11.58 -22.46
N ALA A 568 -4.08 -12.35 -23.17
CA ALA A 568 -3.87 -13.78 -22.90
C ALA A 568 -2.38 -14.11 -22.75
N SER A 569 -2.09 -15.13 -21.96
CA SER A 569 -0.75 -15.68 -21.75
C SER A 569 -0.82 -17.20 -21.92
N PHE A 570 0.03 -17.76 -22.76
CA PHE A 570 0.12 -19.21 -23.00
C PHE A 570 1.48 -19.70 -22.52
N LEU A 571 1.51 -20.65 -21.59
CA LEU A 571 2.72 -21.28 -21.09
C LEU A 571 2.78 -22.74 -21.54
N ILE A 572 3.80 -23.08 -22.34
CA ILE A 572 4.09 -24.47 -22.70
C ILE A 572 4.98 -25.05 -21.60
N VAL A 573 4.49 -26.07 -20.89
CA VAL A 573 5.17 -26.68 -19.74
C VAL A 573 6.20 -27.70 -20.24
N ASP A 574 7.46 -27.31 -20.24
CA ASP A 574 8.59 -28.19 -20.62
C ASP A 574 9.30 -28.82 -19.41
N ASP A 575 9.17 -28.21 -18.22
CA ASP A 575 9.61 -28.77 -16.93
C ASP A 575 8.49 -28.62 -15.89
N LYS A 576 7.94 -29.76 -15.43
CA LYS A 576 6.81 -29.81 -14.50
C LYS A 576 7.16 -29.29 -13.11
N LYS A 577 8.38 -29.54 -12.61
CA LYS A 577 8.83 -29.08 -11.28
C LYS A 577 9.03 -27.57 -11.28
N ALA A 578 9.65 -27.04 -12.33
CA ALA A 578 9.79 -25.60 -12.53
C ALA A 578 8.42 -24.90 -12.65
N PHE A 579 7.44 -25.53 -13.32
CA PHE A 579 6.07 -25.01 -13.40
C PHE A 579 5.37 -25.00 -12.05
N ASN A 580 5.45 -26.08 -11.26
CA ASN A 580 4.91 -26.13 -9.90
C ASN A 580 5.51 -25.04 -9.01
N SER A 581 6.83 -24.87 -9.07
CA SER A 581 7.56 -23.79 -8.40
C SER A 581 7.05 -22.40 -8.80
N LEU A 582 6.90 -22.17 -10.11
CA LEU A 582 6.40 -20.91 -10.66
C LEU A 582 4.97 -20.64 -10.19
N ARG A 583 4.09 -21.64 -10.25
CA ARG A 583 2.69 -21.57 -9.81
C ARG A 583 2.58 -21.22 -8.34
N ASN A 584 3.35 -21.89 -7.47
CA ASN A 584 3.32 -21.65 -6.02
C ASN A 584 3.81 -20.23 -5.68
N ARG A 585 4.90 -19.78 -6.31
CA ARG A 585 5.43 -18.42 -6.12
C ARG A 585 4.48 -17.34 -6.64
N LEU A 586 3.91 -17.54 -7.83
CA LEU A 586 2.98 -16.59 -8.41
C LEU A 586 1.72 -16.43 -7.57
N ARG A 587 1.19 -17.50 -6.96
CA ARG A 587 0.03 -17.44 -6.04
C ARG A 587 0.17 -16.38 -4.94
N PHE A 588 1.39 -16.10 -4.48
CA PHE A 588 1.67 -15.11 -3.44
C PHE A 588 2.14 -13.75 -3.96
N MET A 589 2.75 -13.71 -5.15
CA MET A 589 3.31 -12.51 -5.75
C MET A 589 2.30 -11.73 -6.60
N ALA A 590 1.35 -12.43 -7.24
CA ALA A 590 0.36 -11.87 -8.13
C ALA A 590 -0.94 -12.70 -8.09
N ASP A 591 -2.05 -12.08 -8.49
CA ASP A 591 -3.35 -12.75 -8.54
C ASP A 591 -3.47 -13.58 -9.85
N VAL A 592 -2.53 -14.50 -10.06
CA VAL A 592 -2.44 -15.35 -11.26
C VAL A 592 -3.20 -16.65 -11.01
N SER A 593 -4.26 -16.86 -11.79
CA SER A 593 -5.03 -18.10 -11.80
C SER A 593 -4.78 -18.86 -13.09
N TRP A 594 -4.20 -20.06 -12.97
CA TRP A 594 -3.91 -20.92 -14.10
C TRP A 594 -5.16 -21.63 -14.60
N SER A 595 -5.37 -21.62 -15.91
CA SER A 595 -6.42 -22.40 -16.59
C SER A 595 -5.78 -23.40 -17.54
N ARG A 596 -6.26 -24.65 -17.57
CA ARG A 596 -5.86 -25.58 -18.62
C ARG A 596 -6.32 -25.05 -19.98
N PHE A 597 -5.45 -25.13 -20.97
CA PHE A 597 -5.77 -24.72 -22.34
C PHE A 597 -6.90 -25.58 -22.92
N THR A 598 -7.90 -24.92 -23.49
CA THR A 598 -8.99 -25.55 -24.27
C THR A 598 -9.41 -24.60 -25.39
N PRO A 599 -9.50 -25.03 -26.65
CA PRO A 599 -9.75 -24.13 -27.79
C PRO A 599 -10.98 -23.24 -27.60
N ARG A 600 -12.09 -23.81 -27.11
CA ARG A 600 -13.36 -23.08 -26.85
C ARG A 600 -13.20 -21.92 -25.84
N ARG A 601 -12.43 -22.11 -24.76
CA ARG A 601 -12.22 -21.06 -23.75
C ARG A 601 -11.31 -19.96 -24.26
N VAL A 602 -10.33 -20.32 -25.08
CA VAL A 602 -9.35 -19.39 -25.65
C VAL A 602 -10.02 -18.48 -26.70
N ARG A 603 -10.76 -19.04 -27.66
CA ARG A 603 -11.48 -18.25 -28.68
C ARG A 603 -12.39 -17.19 -28.07
N ARG A 604 -13.28 -17.60 -27.15
CA ARG A 604 -14.20 -16.69 -26.43
C ARG A 604 -13.47 -15.56 -25.68
N TRP A 605 -12.26 -15.83 -25.19
CA TRP A 605 -11.48 -14.82 -24.50
C TRP A 605 -10.74 -13.88 -25.47
N LEU A 606 -10.20 -14.40 -26.57
CA LEU A 606 -9.51 -13.59 -27.56
C LEU A 606 -10.45 -12.67 -28.36
N GLU A 607 -11.70 -13.07 -28.62
CA GLU A 607 -12.73 -12.19 -29.19
C GLU A 607 -12.87 -10.88 -28.37
N LYS A 608 -12.86 -11.02 -27.04
CA LYS A 608 -12.90 -9.91 -26.09
C LYS A 608 -11.61 -9.09 -26.09
N VAL A 609 -10.45 -9.73 -26.29
CA VAL A 609 -9.16 -9.03 -26.44
C VAL A 609 -9.17 -8.19 -27.72
N ASP A 610 -9.73 -8.72 -28.81
CA ASP A 610 -9.75 -8.07 -30.12
C ASP A 610 -10.68 -6.86 -30.16
N GLU A 611 -11.82 -6.95 -29.46
CA GLU A 611 -12.69 -5.82 -29.17
C GLU A 611 -11.90 -4.69 -28.47
N ASP A 612 -11.14 -5.00 -27.41
CA ASP A 612 -10.34 -3.99 -26.71
C ASP A 612 -9.29 -3.35 -27.62
N ARG A 613 -8.62 -4.14 -28.49
CA ARG A 613 -7.62 -3.60 -29.43
C ARG A 613 -8.23 -2.67 -30.46
N ARG A 614 -9.45 -2.96 -30.92
CA ARG A 614 -10.20 -2.08 -31.83
C ARG A 614 -10.50 -0.74 -31.16
N VAL A 615 -11.05 -0.77 -29.94
CA VAL A 615 -11.36 0.44 -29.15
C VAL A 615 -10.11 1.28 -28.88
N ILE A 616 -8.99 0.64 -28.50
CA ILE A 616 -7.72 1.35 -28.26
C ILE A 616 -7.22 2.05 -29.53
N ARG A 617 -7.30 1.38 -30.69
CA ARG A 617 -6.87 1.95 -31.97
C ARG A 617 -7.74 3.14 -32.36
N GLU A 618 -9.06 3.01 -32.27
CA GLU A 618 -10.01 4.10 -32.56
C GLU A 618 -9.81 5.32 -31.65
N LEU A 619 -9.44 5.10 -30.38
CA LEU A 619 -9.06 6.15 -29.43
C LEU A 619 -7.76 6.85 -29.80
N MET A 620 -6.73 6.08 -30.20
CA MET A 620 -5.44 6.62 -30.63
C MET A 620 -5.55 7.42 -31.93
N GLU A 621 -6.44 7.01 -32.84
CA GLU A 621 -6.77 7.72 -34.09
C GLU A 621 -7.69 8.93 -33.87
N GLY A 622 -8.15 9.19 -32.64
CA GLY A 622 -9.01 10.33 -32.31
C GLY A 622 -10.45 10.25 -32.83
N LYS A 623 -10.87 9.10 -33.37
CA LYS A 623 -12.19 8.90 -34.01
C LYS A 623 -13.34 8.79 -33.00
N VAL A 624 -13.05 8.48 -31.74
CA VAL A 624 -14.07 8.20 -30.71
C VAL A 624 -13.93 9.18 -29.53
N SER A 625 -14.44 10.41 -29.69
CA SER A 625 -14.52 11.39 -28.60
C SER A 625 -15.89 11.45 -27.91
N ARG A 626 -16.97 11.01 -28.56
CA ARG A 626 -18.35 11.20 -28.08
C ARG A 626 -18.98 10.05 -27.29
N ARG A 627 -18.40 8.84 -27.29
CA ARG A 627 -19.02 7.61 -26.69
C ARG A 627 -18.32 7.05 -25.44
N VAL A 628 -17.13 7.52 -25.09
CA VAL A 628 -16.34 6.92 -23.99
C VAL A 628 -16.71 7.59 -22.68
N ARG A 629 -17.40 6.84 -21.80
CA ARG A 629 -17.70 7.26 -20.42
C ARG A 629 -16.40 7.55 -19.67
N ASP A 630 -16.47 8.41 -18.67
CA ASP A 630 -15.33 8.72 -17.80
C ASP A 630 -14.96 7.48 -16.95
N TYR A 631 -14.14 6.58 -17.49
CA TYR A 631 -13.90 5.25 -16.92
C TYR A 631 -12.94 5.25 -15.72
N MET A 632 -12.10 6.29 -15.57
CA MET A 632 -11.17 6.41 -14.46
C MET A 632 -11.33 7.74 -13.72
N LYS A 633 -11.74 7.67 -12.45
CA LYS A 633 -11.90 8.84 -11.56
C LYS A 633 -10.73 8.96 -10.59
N THR A 634 -10.55 10.12 -9.97
CA THR A 634 -9.63 10.27 -8.83
C THR A 634 -10.39 10.17 -7.52
N ALA A 635 -9.79 9.53 -6.52
CA ALA A 635 -10.39 9.48 -5.18
C ALA A 635 -9.34 9.59 -4.07
N LEU A 636 -9.69 10.25 -2.97
CA LEU A 636 -8.91 10.31 -1.74
C LEU A 636 -9.41 9.21 -0.80
N LEU A 637 -8.57 8.24 -0.45
CA LEU A 637 -8.86 7.21 0.54
C LEU A 637 -8.23 7.60 1.88
N ILE A 638 -9.05 7.80 2.91
CA ILE A 638 -8.60 8.13 4.26
C ILE A 638 -8.79 6.91 5.14
N VAL A 639 -7.71 6.48 5.80
CA VAL A 639 -7.71 5.37 6.75
C VAL A 639 -7.23 5.85 8.11
N GLU A 640 -7.47 5.08 9.15
CA GLU A 640 -7.12 5.48 10.50
C GLU A 640 -5.60 5.46 10.75
N SER A 641 -4.90 4.40 10.35
CA SER A 641 -3.49 4.21 10.71
C SER A 641 -2.51 4.26 9.52
N PRO A 642 -1.26 4.72 9.73
CA PRO A 642 -0.22 4.70 8.70
C PRO A 642 0.16 3.30 8.20
N THR A 643 -0.01 2.26 9.02
CA THR A 643 0.24 0.87 8.63
C THR A 643 -0.82 0.43 7.63
N LYS A 644 -2.11 0.69 7.91
CA LYS A 644 -3.24 0.41 7.01
C LYS A 644 -3.06 1.09 5.65
N ALA A 645 -2.68 2.37 5.65
CA ALA A 645 -2.40 3.12 4.41
C ALA A 645 -1.29 2.45 3.57
N ARG A 646 -0.18 2.05 4.23
CA ARG A 646 0.92 1.35 3.56
C ARG A 646 0.53 -0.03 3.06
N THR A 647 -0.26 -0.80 3.81
CA THR A 647 -0.73 -2.13 3.39
C THR A 647 -1.61 -2.02 2.15
N ILE A 648 -2.64 -1.17 2.17
CA ILE A 648 -3.59 -1.01 1.05
C ILE A 648 -2.87 -0.48 -0.19
N SER A 649 -1.97 0.49 -0.02
CA SER A 649 -1.17 1.03 -1.13
C SER A 649 -0.28 -0.03 -1.82
N ARG A 650 0.02 -1.14 -1.14
CA ARG A 650 0.82 -2.23 -1.73
C ARG A 650 0.00 -3.26 -2.51
N PHE A 651 -1.33 -3.26 -2.41
CA PHE A 651 -2.19 -4.20 -3.14
C PHE A 651 -2.08 -4.06 -4.66
N PHE A 652 -1.79 -2.84 -5.13
CA PHE A 652 -1.75 -2.50 -6.54
C PHE A 652 -0.31 -2.31 -7.05
N GLY A 653 0.66 -2.84 -6.30
CA GLY A 653 2.08 -2.74 -6.62
C GLY A 653 2.82 -1.76 -5.70
N ARG A 654 3.89 -1.15 -6.21
CA ARG A 654 4.65 -0.17 -5.42
C ARG A 654 3.96 1.20 -5.54
N PRO A 655 3.50 1.81 -4.44
CA PRO A 655 2.85 3.11 -4.50
C PRO A 655 3.85 4.23 -4.79
N TYR A 656 3.37 5.32 -5.39
CA TYR A 656 4.10 6.59 -5.39
C TYR A 656 3.88 7.29 -4.07
N LYS A 657 4.85 8.08 -3.63
CA LYS A 657 4.70 8.91 -2.46
C LYS A 657 4.79 10.38 -2.87
N ARG A 658 3.90 11.18 -2.32
CA ARG A 658 4.00 12.63 -2.33
C ARG A 658 3.81 13.17 -0.92
N LYS A 659 4.27 14.38 -0.67
CA LYS A 659 3.99 15.10 0.56
C LYS A 659 3.05 16.26 0.26
N VAL A 660 2.06 16.43 1.12
CA VAL A 660 1.14 17.57 1.08
C VAL A 660 1.07 18.13 2.49
N ASP A 661 1.61 19.32 2.70
CA ASP A 661 1.66 20.00 4.01
C ASP A 661 2.19 19.05 5.13
N GLY A 662 3.30 18.36 4.87
CA GLY A 662 3.89 17.39 5.80
C GLY A 662 3.17 16.03 5.89
N VAL A 663 1.99 15.87 5.29
CA VAL A 663 1.24 14.62 5.23
C VAL A 663 1.73 13.74 4.08
N THR A 664 2.06 12.49 4.39
CA THR A 664 2.47 11.51 3.37
C THR A 664 1.24 10.93 2.67
N VAL A 665 1.18 11.06 1.35
CA VAL A 665 0.11 10.53 0.51
C VAL A 665 0.67 9.43 -0.39
N TYR A 666 0.02 8.27 -0.41
CA TYR A 666 0.38 7.15 -1.27
C TYR A 666 -0.54 7.09 -2.49
N GLU A 667 -0.01 7.26 -3.69
CA GLU A 667 -0.81 7.22 -4.92
C GLU A 667 -0.71 5.86 -5.61
N VAL A 668 -1.87 5.28 -5.95
CA VAL A 668 -1.98 3.98 -6.64
C VAL A 668 -3.12 3.98 -7.64
N SER A 669 -2.98 3.23 -8.74
CA SER A 669 -4.09 2.99 -9.66
C SER A 669 -4.73 1.62 -9.42
N THR A 670 -6.06 1.60 -9.32
CA THR A 670 -6.87 0.38 -9.21
C THR A 670 -7.43 -0.09 -10.56
N GLY A 671 -7.18 0.68 -11.64
CA GLY A 671 -7.80 0.52 -12.96
C GLY A 671 -9.11 1.30 -13.14
N ARG A 672 -9.87 1.55 -12.06
CA ARG A 672 -11.08 2.42 -12.06
C ARG A 672 -10.89 3.73 -11.32
N PHE A 673 -9.98 3.75 -10.36
CA PHE A 673 -9.64 4.93 -9.57
C PHE A 673 -8.14 5.13 -9.51
N LEU A 674 -7.70 6.38 -9.65
CA LEU A 674 -6.42 6.84 -9.13
C LEU A 674 -6.63 7.25 -7.67
N LEU A 675 -6.19 6.39 -6.74
CA LEU A 675 -6.37 6.59 -5.30
C LEU A 675 -5.19 7.36 -4.72
N SER A 676 -5.48 8.42 -3.97
CA SER A 676 -4.58 9.06 -3.02
C SER A 676 -4.89 8.51 -1.63
N ILE A 677 -3.98 7.76 -1.01
CA ILE A 677 -4.22 7.10 0.29
C ILE A 677 -3.49 7.86 1.40
N VAL A 678 -4.22 8.26 2.45
CA VAL A 678 -3.73 9.04 3.59
C VAL A 678 -4.20 8.41 4.90
N ALA A 679 -3.41 8.57 5.97
CA ALA A 679 -3.78 8.14 7.31
C ALA A 679 -4.16 9.35 8.20
N SER A 680 -5.28 9.27 8.92
CA SER A 680 -5.70 10.26 9.91
C SER A 680 -4.87 10.21 11.19
N ARG A 681 -4.21 9.08 11.46
CA ARG A 681 -3.44 8.80 12.69
C ARG A 681 -4.31 8.77 13.95
N GLY A 682 -5.50 8.17 13.84
CA GLY A 682 -6.49 8.04 14.92
C GLY A 682 -7.54 9.16 14.88
N HIS A 683 -8.03 9.52 16.07
CA HIS A 683 -8.97 10.63 16.28
C HIS A 683 -8.36 11.97 15.90
N ILE A 684 -9.22 12.86 15.40
CA ILE A 684 -8.87 14.22 14.98
C ILE A 684 -9.32 15.23 16.05
N TYR A 685 -10.49 14.99 16.63
CA TYR A 685 -11.10 15.82 17.65
C TYR A 685 -11.35 15.03 18.93
N ASP A 686 -11.42 15.74 20.06
CA ASP A 686 -11.92 15.20 21.32
C ASP A 686 -12.78 16.28 22.02
N LEU A 687 -13.57 15.85 23.01
CA LEU A 687 -14.40 16.75 23.80
C LEU A 687 -13.53 17.81 24.50
N THR A 688 -13.96 19.07 24.43
CA THR A 688 -13.40 20.16 25.24
C THR A 688 -13.62 19.89 26.72
N ILE A 689 -12.90 20.61 27.60
CA ILE A 689 -13.08 20.48 29.05
C ILE A 689 -13.91 21.65 29.58
N THR A 690 -13.76 22.84 28.98
CA THR A 690 -14.34 24.08 29.50
C THR A 690 -15.78 24.37 29.06
N ASP A 691 -16.24 23.84 27.91
CA ASP A 691 -17.60 24.11 27.42
C ASP A 691 -18.67 23.36 28.22
N GLY A 692 -19.75 24.05 28.58
CA GLY A 692 -20.90 23.45 29.26
C GLY A 692 -20.51 22.60 30.48
N PHE A 693 -21.11 21.41 30.60
CA PHE A 693 -20.76 20.43 31.63
C PHE A 693 -19.71 19.43 31.08
N HIS A 694 -18.43 19.71 31.37
CA HIS A 694 -17.27 18.90 30.98
C HIS A 694 -17.15 18.61 29.46
N GLY A 695 -17.49 19.60 28.63
CA GLY A 695 -17.47 19.53 27.17
C GLY A 695 -18.82 19.30 26.50
N VAL A 696 -19.93 19.39 27.25
CA VAL A 696 -21.29 19.14 26.73
C VAL A 696 -22.23 20.27 27.12
N GLU A 697 -22.80 20.95 26.14
CA GLU A 697 -23.74 22.04 26.34
C GLU A 697 -25.20 21.56 26.31
N ASN A 698 -26.08 22.30 26.97
CA ASN A 698 -27.52 22.11 26.84
C ASN A 698 -28.07 23.17 25.88
N VAL A 699 -28.48 22.75 24.69
CA VAL A 699 -29.06 23.59 23.64
C VAL A 699 -30.51 23.15 23.46
N ASP A 700 -31.46 23.99 23.86
CA ASP A 700 -32.91 23.74 23.74
C ASP A 700 -33.36 22.39 24.31
N GLY A 701 -32.82 22.00 25.47
CA GLY A 701 -33.12 20.72 26.14
C GLY A 701 -32.38 19.51 25.59
N ARG A 702 -31.46 19.70 24.63
CA ARG A 702 -30.61 18.65 24.06
C ARG A 702 -29.17 18.79 24.53
N PHE A 703 -28.52 17.68 24.85
CA PHE A 703 -27.12 17.63 25.24
C PHE A 703 -26.23 17.51 24.02
N ILE A 704 -25.50 18.58 23.70
CA ILE A 704 -24.68 18.69 22.49
C ILE A 704 -23.19 18.73 22.88
N PRO A 705 -22.39 17.75 22.47
CA PRO A 705 -20.96 17.74 22.73
C PRO A 705 -20.22 18.84 21.94
N VAL A 706 -19.22 19.44 22.56
CA VAL A 706 -18.33 20.42 21.94
C VAL A 706 -16.93 19.80 21.76
N TYR A 707 -16.44 19.86 20.53
CA TYR A 707 -15.19 19.24 20.09
C TYR A 707 -14.16 20.28 19.69
N ASP A 708 -12.89 20.00 19.98
CA ASP A 708 -11.75 20.76 19.47
C ASP A 708 -10.65 19.81 18.95
N PHE A 709 -9.71 20.35 18.17
CA PHE A 709 -8.58 19.59 17.64
C PHE A 709 -7.73 18.99 18.75
N ILE A 710 -7.40 17.71 18.60
CA ILE A 710 -6.43 17.06 19.49
C ILE A 710 -5.05 17.68 19.25
N ARG A 711 -4.43 18.09 20.35
CA ARG A 711 -3.05 18.57 20.42
C ARG A 711 -2.21 17.55 21.20
N ARG A 712 -0.95 17.37 20.80
CA ARG A 712 0.00 16.51 21.52
C ARG A 712 1.28 17.27 21.81
N CYS A 713 1.63 17.41 23.09
CA CYS A 713 2.84 18.09 23.52
C CYS A 713 4.08 17.35 23.02
N LEU A 714 5.03 18.07 22.43
CA LEU A 714 6.30 17.50 21.95
C LEU A 714 7.28 17.19 23.09
N LYS A 715 7.15 17.90 24.22
CA LYS A 715 8.02 17.75 25.40
C LYS A 715 7.63 16.59 26.31
N CYS A 716 6.35 16.50 26.71
CA CYS A 716 5.89 15.49 27.66
C CYS A 716 4.92 14.44 27.08
N GLY A 717 4.49 14.61 25.82
CA GLY A 717 3.61 13.65 25.15
C GLY A 717 2.13 13.74 25.51
N GLU A 718 1.74 14.61 26.44
CA GLU A 718 0.36 14.82 26.90
C GLU A 718 -0.56 15.19 25.72
N GLN A 719 -1.78 14.63 25.70
CA GLN A 719 -2.81 14.98 24.74
C GLN A 719 -3.86 15.89 25.39
N PHE A 720 -4.21 16.97 24.70
CA PHE A 720 -5.12 17.98 25.23
C PHE A 720 -5.89 18.68 24.10
N THR A 721 -6.94 19.38 24.47
CA THR A 721 -7.78 20.23 23.61
C THR A 721 -7.78 21.65 24.16
N GLU A 722 -8.28 22.64 23.40
CA GLU A 722 -8.59 24.04 23.78
C GLU A 722 -7.45 24.96 24.27
N PHE A 723 -6.36 24.44 24.83
CA PHE A 723 -5.26 25.24 25.39
C PHE A 723 -4.13 25.47 24.38
N ASP A 724 -3.50 26.65 24.42
CA ASP A 724 -2.32 26.98 23.60
C ASP A 724 -0.98 26.59 24.26
N GLU A 725 -1.02 26.16 25.51
CA GLU A 725 0.11 25.58 26.23
C GLU A 725 -0.27 24.22 26.80
N CYS A 726 0.72 23.34 26.97
CA CYS A 726 0.47 22.03 27.54
C CYS A 726 0.03 22.16 29.01
N PRO A 727 -1.16 21.65 29.39
CA PRO A 727 -1.70 21.79 30.76
C PRO A 727 -0.89 21.03 31.81
N ARG A 728 0.03 20.16 31.38
CA ARG A 728 0.88 19.34 32.26
C ARG A 728 2.28 19.92 32.48
N CYS A 729 2.89 20.52 31.47
CA CYS A 729 4.28 20.99 31.56
C CYS A 729 4.51 22.44 31.11
N GLY A 730 3.45 23.18 30.75
CA GLY A 730 3.53 24.58 30.31
C GLY A 730 4.22 24.80 28.96
N SER A 731 4.56 23.75 28.21
CA SER A 731 5.22 23.91 26.91
C SER A 731 4.25 24.41 25.84
N ALA A 732 4.65 25.44 25.11
CA ALA A 732 3.97 25.91 23.89
C ALA A 732 4.29 25.03 22.65
N GLU A 733 5.23 24.10 22.76
CA GLU A 733 5.57 23.19 21.66
C GLU A 733 4.65 21.97 21.62
N PHE A 734 3.71 21.99 20.69
CA PHE A 734 2.79 20.89 20.44
C PHE A 734 2.54 20.68 18.95
N ARG A 735 2.03 19.49 18.63
CA ARG A 735 1.51 19.17 17.30
C ARG A 735 -0.01 19.14 17.35
N SER A 736 -0.65 19.84 16.40
CA SER A 736 -2.12 19.87 16.27
C SER A 736 -2.61 19.02 15.11
N GLN A 737 -3.76 18.35 15.30
CA GLN A 737 -4.48 17.68 14.20
C GLN A 737 -5.13 18.67 13.22
N ARG A 738 -5.14 19.98 13.53
CA ARG A 738 -5.58 21.02 12.60
C ARG A 738 -4.80 21.02 11.29
N GLU A 739 -3.48 20.90 11.36
CA GLU A 739 -2.59 20.83 10.18
C GLU A 739 -2.97 19.66 9.27
N LEU A 740 -3.32 18.51 9.86
CA LEU A 740 -3.76 17.34 9.12
C LEU A 740 -5.09 17.61 8.41
N ILE A 741 -6.06 18.23 9.07
CA ILE A 741 -7.35 18.56 8.47
C ILE A 741 -7.21 19.56 7.33
N GLU A 742 -6.35 20.57 7.47
CA GLU A 742 -6.04 21.52 6.40
C GLU A 742 -5.43 20.81 5.18
N ALA A 743 -4.50 19.88 5.40
CA ALA A 743 -3.94 19.05 4.35
C ALA A 743 -5.01 18.16 3.67
N LEU A 744 -5.90 17.52 4.46
CA LEU A 744 -7.00 16.70 3.94
C LEU A 744 -8.02 17.53 3.16
N ARG A 745 -8.33 18.75 3.61
CA ARG A 745 -9.19 19.71 2.90
C ARG A 745 -8.61 20.04 1.53
N LYS A 746 -7.33 20.39 1.44
CA LYS A 746 -6.68 20.64 0.14
C LYS A 746 -6.65 19.40 -0.75
N LEU A 747 -6.39 18.21 -0.18
CA LEU A 747 -6.45 16.94 -0.92
C LEU A 747 -7.85 16.63 -1.43
N SER A 748 -8.90 16.95 -0.67
CA SER A 748 -10.29 16.74 -1.06
C SER A 748 -10.68 17.60 -2.28
N LEU A 749 -10.06 18.78 -2.44
CA LEU A 749 -10.25 19.66 -3.58
C LEU A 749 -9.56 19.17 -4.86
N GLU A 750 -8.55 18.30 -4.76
CA GLU A 750 -7.85 17.72 -5.91
C GLU A 750 -8.60 16.56 -6.58
N VAL A 751 -9.45 15.87 -5.81
CA VAL A 751 -10.04 14.59 -6.21
C VAL A 751 -11.52 14.70 -6.53
N ASN A 752 -12.04 13.78 -7.34
CA ASN A 752 -13.48 13.74 -7.63
C ASN A 752 -14.30 13.14 -6.49
N LYS A 753 -13.74 12.19 -5.73
CA LYS A 753 -14.42 11.47 -4.64
C LYS A 753 -13.55 11.33 -3.40
N VAL A 754 -14.17 11.23 -2.23
CA VAL A 754 -13.51 10.90 -0.97
C VAL A 754 -14.08 9.60 -0.43
N PHE A 755 -13.21 8.69 -0.02
CA PHE A 755 -13.53 7.41 0.59
C PHE A 755 -12.94 7.37 1.99
N ILE A 756 -13.77 7.04 2.98
CA ILE A 756 -13.33 6.86 4.36
C ILE A 756 -13.35 5.37 4.68
N ALA A 757 -12.21 4.83 5.14
CA ALA A 757 -11.98 3.41 5.39
C ALA A 757 -11.38 3.18 6.79
N THR A 758 -11.97 3.81 7.79
CA THR A 758 -11.71 3.58 9.23
C THR A 758 -12.17 2.18 9.65
N ASP A 759 -11.82 1.76 10.85
CA ASP A 759 -12.18 0.44 11.36
C ASP A 759 -13.70 0.25 11.46
N PRO A 760 -14.22 -0.98 11.32
CA PRO A 760 -15.66 -1.24 11.25
C PRO A 760 -16.31 -1.31 12.65
N ASP A 761 -16.05 -0.35 13.52
CA ASP A 761 -16.64 -0.24 14.86
C ASP A 761 -17.23 1.16 15.10
N THR A 762 -17.86 1.38 16.25
CA THR A 762 -18.46 2.69 16.60
C THR A 762 -17.43 3.80 16.71
N GLU A 763 -16.20 3.47 17.15
CA GLU A 763 -15.07 4.39 17.20
C GLU A 763 -14.64 4.84 15.79
N GLY A 764 -14.42 3.89 14.89
CA GLY A 764 -14.09 4.16 13.49
C GLY A 764 -15.20 4.89 12.75
N GLU A 765 -16.47 4.66 13.10
CA GLU A 765 -17.60 5.38 12.52
C GLU A 765 -17.66 6.84 13.01
N LYS A 766 -17.34 7.12 14.28
CA LYS A 766 -17.18 8.51 14.76
C LYS A 766 -16.05 9.25 14.05
N ILE A 767 -14.89 8.61 13.88
CA ILE A 767 -13.77 9.20 13.13
C ILE A 767 -14.21 9.48 11.69
N ALA A 768 -15.00 8.59 11.08
CA ALA A 768 -15.54 8.80 9.75
C ALA A 768 -16.50 9.99 9.68
N TYR A 769 -17.36 10.17 10.69
CA TYR A 769 -18.25 11.32 10.80
C TYR A 769 -17.47 12.63 10.93
N ASP A 770 -16.41 12.65 11.74
CA ASP A 770 -15.56 13.82 11.93
C ASP A 770 -14.83 14.24 10.64
N ILE A 771 -14.33 13.26 9.89
CA ILE A 771 -13.71 13.50 8.58
C ILE A 771 -14.77 13.98 7.58
N LEU A 772 -15.96 13.36 7.56
CA LEU A 772 -17.08 13.79 6.72
C LEU A 772 -17.39 15.26 6.97
N CYS A 773 -17.64 15.63 8.22
CA CYS A 773 -17.86 17.00 8.67
C CYS A 773 -16.76 17.94 8.16
N SER A 774 -15.50 17.55 8.33
CA SER A 774 -14.34 18.38 7.97
C SER A 774 -14.20 18.65 6.47
N LEU A 775 -14.68 17.73 5.61
CA LEU A 775 -14.40 17.72 4.16
C LEU A 775 -15.64 17.96 3.28
N HIS A 776 -16.84 17.58 3.73
CA HIS A 776 -18.09 17.72 2.98
C HIS A 776 -18.34 19.13 2.43
N PRO A 777 -18.02 20.22 3.16
CA PRO A 777 -18.24 21.58 2.65
C PRO A 777 -17.43 21.90 1.38
N LEU A 778 -16.29 21.23 1.20
CA LEU A 778 -15.39 21.42 0.06
C LEU A 778 -15.62 20.37 -1.04
N ASN A 779 -15.98 19.15 -0.65
CA ASN A 779 -16.28 18.06 -1.56
C ASN A 779 -17.47 17.25 -1.04
N LYS A 780 -18.60 17.31 -1.75
CA LYS A 780 -19.85 16.65 -1.35
C LYS A 780 -19.83 15.12 -1.54
N GLU A 781 -18.91 14.61 -2.36
CA GLU A 781 -18.83 13.20 -2.74
C GLU A 781 -17.99 12.39 -1.74
N VAL A 782 -18.44 12.33 -0.48
CA VAL A 782 -17.78 11.57 0.60
C VAL A 782 -18.57 10.30 0.90
N GLU A 783 -17.93 9.14 0.76
CA GLU A 783 -18.54 7.82 0.96
C GLU A 783 -17.72 6.99 1.96
N ARG A 784 -18.38 6.10 2.71
CA ARG A 784 -17.79 5.18 3.70
C ARG A 784 -17.57 3.80 3.07
N LEU A 785 -16.37 3.24 3.25
CA LEU A 785 -15.98 1.89 2.86
C LEU A 785 -15.80 1.03 4.08
N GLU A 786 -16.49 -0.10 4.16
CA GLU A 786 -16.40 -1.04 5.28
C GLU A 786 -15.84 -2.38 4.81
N PHE A 787 -14.85 -2.90 5.54
CA PHE A 787 -14.30 -4.22 5.29
C PHE A 787 -13.67 -4.79 6.57
N HIS A 788 -13.86 -6.09 6.77
CA HIS A 788 -13.46 -6.82 7.98
C HIS A 788 -12.07 -7.48 7.86
N GLU A 789 -11.43 -7.38 6.70
CA GLU A 789 -10.07 -7.87 6.46
C GLU A 789 -9.33 -6.95 5.47
N ILE A 790 -8.03 -6.73 5.72
CA ILE A 790 -7.22 -5.84 4.90
C ILE A 790 -6.60 -6.66 3.75
N THR A 791 -7.46 -7.04 2.79
CA THR A 791 -7.06 -7.77 1.57
C THR A 791 -7.48 -7.00 0.31
N LYS A 792 -6.78 -7.22 -0.81
CA LYS A 792 -7.13 -6.60 -2.11
C LYS A 792 -8.57 -6.92 -2.52
N LYS A 793 -9.02 -8.16 -2.26
CA LYS A 793 -10.37 -8.63 -2.61
C LYS A 793 -11.43 -7.90 -1.78
N ALA A 794 -11.26 -7.85 -0.46
CA ALA A 794 -12.20 -7.16 0.42
C ALA A 794 -12.25 -5.65 0.14
N PHE A 795 -11.10 -5.02 -0.10
CA PHE A 795 -11.04 -3.60 -0.47
C PHE A 795 -11.76 -3.29 -1.79
N LEU A 796 -11.56 -4.11 -2.82
CA LEU A 796 -12.26 -3.94 -4.11
C LEU A 796 -13.77 -4.21 -4.00
N GLN A 797 -14.19 -5.08 -3.08
CA GLN A 797 -15.60 -5.30 -2.79
C GLN A 797 -16.20 -4.09 -2.05
N ALA A 798 -15.50 -3.55 -1.04
CA ALA A 798 -15.94 -2.35 -0.33
C ALA A 798 -16.10 -1.13 -1.25
N ILE A 799 -15.23 -0.97 -2.27
CA ILE A 799 -15.40 0.06 -3.30
C ILE A 799 -16.71 -0.11 -4.11
N ARG A 800 -17.21 -1.34 -4.26
CA ARG A 800 -18.49 -1.59 -4.94
C ARG A 800 -19.65 -1.31 -4.00
N ASP A 801 -19.55 -1.77 -2.76
CA ASP A 801 -20.58 -1.70 -1.72
C ASP A 801 -20.38 -0.45 -0.84
N ARG A 802 -20.38 0.73 -1.48
CA ARG A 802 -20.21 2.03 -0.81
C ARG A 802 -21.49 2.40 -0.04
N ARG A 803 -21.34 2.99 1.14
CA ARG A 803 -22.44 3.50 1.96
C ARG A 803 -22.17 4.91 2.49
N GLY A 804 -23.20 5.54 3.08
CA GLY A 804 -23.03 6.72 3.94
C GLY A 804 -22.51 6.35 5.32
N VAL A 805 -22.14 7.36 6.12
CA VAL A 805 -21.82 7.17 7.54
C VAL A 805 -23.10 6.75 8.30
N ASN A 806 -22.97 5.79 9.21
CA ASN A 806 -24.07 5.30 10.04
C ASN A 806 -24.20 6.19 11.29
N GLU A 807 -25.17 7.09 11.26
CA GLU A 807 -25.41 8.08 12.32
C GLU A 807 -25.71 7.44 13.68
N ARG A 808 -26.40 6.29 13.72
CA ARG A 808 -26.70 5.59 14.99
C ARG A 808 -25.44 5.06 15.68
N MET A 809 -24.46 4.62 14.91
CA MET A 809 -23.17 4.19 15.45
C MET A 809 -22.35 5.37 15.98
N VAL A 810 -22.48 6.54 15.33
CA VAL A 810 -21.88 7.80 15.79
C VAL A 810 -22.50 8.21 17.12
N GLU A 811 -23.83 8.25 17.21
CA GLU A 811 -24.57 8.56 18.43
C GLU A 811 -24.20 7.62 19.58
N ALA A 812 -24.12 6.31 19.31
CA ALA A 812 -23.69 5.33 20.32
C ALA A 812 -22.27 5.62 20.83
N GLN A 813 -21.35 6.05 19.95
CA GLN A 813 -20.00 6.46 20.36
C GLN A 813 -20.03 7.75 21.19
N ILE A 814 -20.84 8.74 20.80
CA ILE A 814 -20.98 10.01 21.51
C ILE A 814 -21.48 9.75 22.94
N VAL A 815 -22.56 8.99 23.10
CA VAL A 815 -23.13 8.65 24.41
C VAL A 815 -22.09 7.96 25.28
N ARG A 816 -21.39 6.95 24.75
CA ARG A 816 -20.33 6.25 25.48
C ARG A 816 -19.22 7.21 25.92
N ARG A 817 -18.78 8.12 25.03
CA ARG A 817 -17.70 9.07 25.33
C ARG A 817 -18.11 10.09 26.40
N VAL A 818 -19.35 10.58 26.34
CA VAL A 818 -19.91 11.51 27.33
C VAL A 818 -20.09 10.83 28.69
N GLU A 819 -20.63 9.61 28.72
CA GLU A 819 -20.79 8.82 29.94
C GLU A 819 -19.44 8.60 30.65
N ASP A 820 -18.42 8.15 29.91
CA ASP A 820 -17.08 7.94 30.44
C ASP A 820 -16.45 9.25 30.95
N ARG A 821 -16.70 10.38 30.27
CA ARG A 821 -16.23 11.71 30.69
C ARG A 821 -16.89 12.15 31.99
N TRP A 822 -18.22 12.15 32.05
CA TRP A 822 -18.97 12.65 33.21
C TRP A 822 -18.74 11.79 34.46
N ILE A 823 -18.93 10.47 34.35
CA ILE A 823 -18.74 9.56 35.48
C ILE A 823 -17.26 9.56 35.90
N GLY A 824 -16.34 9.51 34.94
CA GLY A 824 -14.92 9.47 35.20
C GLY A 824 -14.43 10.72 35.94
N PHE A 825 -14.75 11.91 35.45
CA PHE A 825 -14.28 13.17 36.03
C PHE A 825 -14.89 13.39 37.42
N GLU A 826 -16.19 13.19 37.59
CA GLU A 826 -16.86 13.44 38.87
C GLU A 826 -16.38 12.46 39.96
N LEU A 827 -16.27 11.17 39.66
CA LEU A 827 -15.78 10.20 40.63
C LEU A 827 -14.29 10.41 40.95
N SER A 828 -13.46 10.73 39.94
CA SER A 828 -12.05 11.01 40.17
C SER A 828 -11.84 12.24 41.06
N ARG A 829 -12.61 13.33 40.85
CA ARG A 829 -12.56 14.51 41.74
C ARG A 829 -12.94 14.18 43.17
N ARG A 830 -13.90 13.28 43.40
CA ARG A 830 -14.24 12.80 44.75
C ARG A 830 -13.10 12.00 45.37
N LEU A 831 -12.42 11.15 44.60
CA LEU A 831 -11.22 10.45 45.06
C LEU A 831 -10.09 11.43 45.42
N TRP A 832 -9.85 12.45 44.61
CA TRP A 832 -8.81 13.45 44.88
C TRP A 832 -9.07 14.20 46.17
N LYS A 833 -10.34 14.59 46.43
CA LYS A 833 -10.74 15.21 47.70
C LYS A 833 -10.54 14.27 48.89
N LYS A 834 -10.81 12.97 48.74
CA LYS A 834 -10.74 12.01 49.84
C LYS A 834 -9.32 11.53 50.15
N PHE A 835 -8.48 11.36 49.12
CA PHE A 835 -7.16 10.73 49.23
C PHE A 835 -5.99 11.70 48.94
N GLY A 836 -6.26 12.95 48.58
CA GLY A 836 -5.23 13.99 48.34
C GLY A 836 -4.41 13.81 47.05
N SER A 837 -4.65 12.76 46.27
CA SER A 837 -3.88 12.47 45.05
C SER A 837 -4.70 12.71 43.79
N ARG A 838 -4.18 13.58 42.91
CA ARG A 838 -4.75 13.87 41.58
C ARG A 838 -4.47 12.80 40.52
N THR A 839 -3.68 11.77 40.86
CA THR A 839 -3.36 10.67 39.94
C THR A 839 -4.37 9.53 39.99
N LEU A 840 -5.27 9.54 40.98
CA LEU A 840 -6.31 8.52 41.10
C LEU A 840 -7.40 8.73 40.06
N SER A 841 -7.87 7.64 39.46
CA SER A 841 -9.01 7.68 38.56
C SER A 841 -10.08 6.68 38.99
N ALA A 842 -11.34 7.07 38.79
CA ALA A 842 -12.49 6.21 38.92
C ALA A 842 -13.29 6.23 37.62
N GLY A 843 -14.06 5.19 37.35
CA GLY A 843 -14.80 5.08 36.11
C GLY A 843 -15.72 3.88 36.10
N ARG A 844 -16.71 3.93 35.22
CA ARG A 844 -17.83 2.99 35.18
C ARG A 844 -17.40 1.52 35.11
N ALA A 845 -16.38 1.19 34.32
CA ALA A 845 -15.88 -0.18 34.18
C ALA A 845 -14.68 -0.51 35.10
N GLN A 846 -13.75 0.43 35.28
CA GLN A 846 -12.54 0.17 36.07
C GLN A 846 -12.83 -0.06 37.56
N SER A 847 -13.79 0.68 38.12
CA SER A 847 -14.11 0.60 39.55
C SER A 847 -14.75 -0.74 39.94
N PRO A 848 -15.76 -1.29 39.20
CA PRO A 848 -16.26 -2.63 39.46
C PRO A 848 -15.23 -3.75 39.27
N VAL A 849 -14.38 -3.66 38.23
CA VAL A 849 -13.33 -4.67 38.01
C VAL A 849 -12.32 -4.68 39.14
N LEU A 850 -11.89 -3.50 39.63
CA LEU A 850 -11.01 -3.41 40.79
C LEU A 850 -11.66 -4.04 42.03
N ARG A 851 -12.96 -3.81 42.24
CA ARG A 851 -13.73 -4.45 43.33
C ARG A 851 -13.69 -5.97 43.23
N TRP A 852 -13.93 -6.56 42.05
CA TRP A 852 -13.87 -8.02 41.86
C TRP A 852 -12.48 -8.58 42.19
N ILE A 853 -11.41 -7.86 41.83
CA ILE A 853 -10.03 -8.28 42.15
C ILE A 853 -9.82 -8.27 43.67
N VAL A 854 -10.30 -7.23 44.37
CA VAL A 854 -10.19 -7.12 45.84
C VAL A 854 -10.99 -8.21 46.54
N GLU A 855 -12.23 -8.44 46.11
CA GLU A 855 -13.10 -9.51 46.63
C GLU A 855 -12.44 -10.88 46.43
N ARG A 856 -11.97 -11.18 45.21
CA ARG A 856 -11.27 -12.44 44.91
C ARG A 856 -9.98 -12.61 45.70
N THR A 857 -9.23 -11.55 45.93
CA THR A 857 -8.01 -11.58 46.76
C THR A 857 -8.35 -11.89 48.22
N THR A 858 -9.45 -11.31 48.72
CA THR A 858 -9.95 -11.57 50.08
C THR A 858 -10.43 -13.01 50.22
N GLU A 859 -11.16 -13.53 49.22
CA GLU A 859 -11.56 -14.93 49.15
C GLU A 859 -10.34 -15.86 49.14
N SER A 860 -9.30 -15.55 48.36
CA SER A 860 -8.10 -16.40 48.26
C SER A 860 -7.27 -16.48 49.54
N ARG A 861 -7.42 -15.51 50.46
CA ARG A 861 -6.76 -15.52 51.77
C ARG A 861 -7.43 -16.47 52.76
N ARG A 862 -8.66 -16.90 52.51
CA ARG A 862 -9.37 -17.86 53.37
C ARG A 862 -8.75 -19.24 53.17
N ARG A 863 -8.10 -19.77 54.22
CA ARG A 863 -7.54 -21.13 54.19
C ARG A 863 -8.68 -22.14 54.12
N LYS A 864 -8.64 -23.01 53.10
CA LYS A 864 -9.56 -24.16 52.96
C LYS A 864 -8.73 -25.45 53.06
N PRO A 865 -9.12 -26.43 53.89
CA PRO A 865 -8.48 -27.73 53.85
C PRO A 865 -8.78 -28.40 52.50
N VAL A 866 -7.75 -28.96 51.86
CA VAL A 866 -7.87 -29.68 50.59
C VAL A 866 -7.18 -31.04 50.74
N LEU A 867 -7.95 -32.11 50.53
CA LEU A 867 -7.38 -33.45 50.39
C LEU A 867 -6.87 -33.61 48.97
N TYR A 868 -5.57 -33.84 48.80
CA TYR A 868 -4.97 -34.19 47.52
C TYR A 868 -4.50 -35.64 47.56
N ALA A 869 -5.00 -36.47 46.65
CA ALA A 869 -4.65 -37.88 46.54
C ALA A 869 -4.22 -38.22 45.11
N LYS A 870 -3.13 -38.97 44.97
CA LYS A 870 -2.74 -39.62 43.72
C LYS A 870 -2.95 -41.12 43.91
N LEU A 871 -3.91 -41.68 43.19
CA LEU A 871 -4.22 -43.11 43.23
C LEU A 871 -3.14 -43.94 42.54
N PHE A 872 -3.10 -45.25 42.82
CA PHE A 872 -2.12 -46.18 42.26
C PHE A 872 -2.13 -46.21 40.72
N ASN A 873 -3.29 -46.01 40.10
CA ASN A 873 -3.48 -45.93 38.64
C ASN A 873 -3.12 -44.55 38.05
N GLY A 874 -2.55 -43.65 38.86
CA GLY A 874 -2.13 -42.31 38.45
C GLY A 874 -3.22 -41.24 38.46
N VAL A 875 -4.48 -41.58 38.75
CA VAL A 875 -5.59 -40.62 38.85
C VAL A 875 -5.34 -39.66 40.02
N ARG A 876 -5.44 -38.36 39.75
CA ARG A 876 -5.27 -37.29 40.75
C ARG A 876 -6.63 -36.77 41.15
N ILE A 877 -6.85 -36.67 42.47
CA ILE A 877 -8.11 -36.26 43.06
C ILE A 877 -7.81 -35.15 44.04
N SER A 878 -8.63 -34.11 43.99
CA SER A 878 -8.64 -33.04 44.98
C SER A 878 -10.02 -33.05 45.63
N ILE A 879 -10.16 -32.90 46.93
CA ILE A 879 -11.47 -32.69 47.58
C ILE A 879 -11.33 -31.45 48.45
N GLU A 880 -12.13 -30.42 48.15
CA GLU A 880 -12.18 -29.20 48.95
C GLU A 880 -13.05 -29.44 50.18
N ASN A 881 -12.61 -28.95 51.34
CA ASN A 881 -13.28 -29.09 52.63
C ASN A 881 -13.61 -30.56 53.00
N PRO A 882 -12.62 -31.47 52.99
CA PRO A 882 -12.86 -32.85 53.37
C PRO A 882 -13.25 -32.96 54.85
N THR A 883 -14.26 -33.78 55.14
CA THR A 883 -14.63 -34.17 56.49
C THR A 883 -13.90 -35.45 56.88
N PHE A 884 -13.15 -35.42 57.97
CA PHE A 884 -12.49 -36.59 58.55
C PHE A 884 -13.01 -36.84 59.96
N ASN A 885 -13.20 -38.11 60.32
CA ASN A 885 -13.64 -38.51 61.67
C ASN A 885 -12.47 -38.59 62.67
N PHE A 886 -11.34 -37.91 62.39
CA PHE A 886 -10.12 -37.92 63.20
C PHE A 886 -9.37 -36.58 63.06
N PRO A 887 -8.48 -36.21 64.01
CA PRO A 887 -7.73 -34.95 63.95
C PRO A 887 -6.74 -34.91 62.79
N LEU A 888 -6.68 -33.78 62.05
CA LEU A 888 -5.77 -33.57 60.90
C LEU A 888 -4.27 -33.81 61.21
N ARG A 889 -3.86 -33.75 62.49
CA ARG A 889 -2.47 -34.01 62.94
C ARG A 889 -2.06 -35.48 62.78
N GLU A 890 -3.03 -36.40 62.77
CA GLU A 890 -2.79 -37.85 62.63
C GLU A 890 -2.81 -38.33 61.17
N PHE A 891 -3.17 -37.44 60.24
CA PHE A 891 -3.32 -37.75 58.82
C PHE A 891 -2.04 -38.30 58.18
N GLY A 892 -0.86 -37.77 58.57
CA GLY A 892 0.43 -38.20 58.02
C GLY A 892 0.81 -39.65 58.33
N ALA A 893 0.47 -40.15 59.53
CA ALA A 893 0.72 -41.53 59.94
C ALA A 893 -0.25 -42.51 59.28
N MET A 894 -1.51 -42.09 59.08
CA MET A 894 -2.57 -42.92 58.49
C MET A 894 -2.59 -42.89 56.96
N ALA A 895 -1.94 -41.93 56.30
CA ALA A 895 -2.01 -41.73 54.85
C ALA A 895 -1.69 -42.99 54.02
N LYS A 896 -0.80 -43.88 54.51
CA LYS A 896 -0.45 -45.15 53.84
C LYS A 896 -1.54 -46.23 53.93
N GLN A 897 -2.53 -46.07 54.81
CA GLN A 897 -3.64 -47.01 55.06
C GLN A 897 -5.00 -46.45 54.57
N ILE A 898 -5.00 -45.35 53.81
CA ILE A 898 -6.20 -44.77 53.25
C ILE A 898 -6.52 -45.45 51.92
N GLU A 899 -7.56 -46.28 51.90
CA GLU A 899 -8.11 -46.86 50.68
C GLU A 899 -9.08 -45.89 49.99
N ALA A 900 -9.00 -45.84 48.66
CA ALA A 900 -9.96 -45.14 47.82
C ALA A 900 -10.83 -46.17 47.08
N LYS A 901 -12.14 -46.10 47.26
CA LYS A 901 -13.10 -46.93 46.52
C LYS A 901 -13.54 -46.22 45.26
N ILE A 902 -13.52 -46.92 44.12
CA ILE A 902 -14.03 -46.43 42.85
C ILE A 902 -15.36 -47.13 42.59
N GLU A 903 -16.42 -46.35 42.39
CA GLU A 903 -17.79 -46.84 42.20
C GLU A 903 -18.40 -46.25 40.91
N GLY A 904 -19.29 -47.01 40.26
CA GLY A 904 -20.07 -46.53 39.11
C GLY A 904 -19.23 -46.09 37.91
N VAL A 905 -18.34 -46.96 37.41
CA VAL A 905 -17.50 -46.67 36.23
C VAL A 905 -18.36 -46.77 34.97
N GLU A 906 -18.66 -45.63 34.38
CA GLU A 906 -19.34 -45.50 33.10
C GLU A 906 -18.31 -45.17 32.02
N VAL A 907 -18.33 -45.91 30.92
CA VAL A 907 -17.49 -45.67 29.74
C VAL A 907 -18.39 -45.44 28.54
N GLU A 908 -18.23 -44.31 27.88
CA GLU A 908 -19.00 -43.95 26.70
C GLU A 908 -18.08 -43.38 25.61
N GLU A 909 -18.37 -43.68 24.34
CA GLU A 909 -17.70 -43.04 23.23
C GLU A 909 -18.35 -41.68 22.96
N ARG A 910 -17.59 -40.60 23.14
CA ARG A 910 -18.04 -39.22 22.90
C ARG A 910 -17.31 -38.61 21.72
N ILE A 911 -18.05 -37.87 20.89
CA ILE A 911 -17.45 -37.01 19.87
C ILE A 911 -17.27 -35.62 20.48
N ILE A 912 -16.02 -35.24 20.74
CA ILE A 912 -15.68 -33.89 21.17
C ILE A 912 -15.47 -33.03 19.93
N ASN A 913 -16.33 -32.05 19.75
CA ASN A 913 -16.16 -31.05 18.70
C ASN A 913 -15.02 -30.08 19.06
N PRO A 914 -14.25 -29.63 18.06
CA PRO A 914 -13.25 -28.60 18.28
C PRO A 914 -13.94 -27.30 18.73
N PRO A 915 -13.26 -26.51 19.54
CA PRO A 915 -13.83 -25.29 20.07
C PRO A 915 -13.99 -24.24 18.95
N PRO A 916 -14.90 -23.25 19.12
CA PRO A 916 -15.14 -22.23 18.10
C PRO A 916 -13.89 -21.39 17.84
N PRO A 917 -13.83 -20.68 16.69
CA PRO A 917 -12.81 -19.68 16.42
C PRO A 917 -12.73 -18.62 17.53
N TYR A 918 -11.63 -17.86 17.58
CA TYR A 918 -11.47 -16.84 18.61
C TYR A 918 -12.42 -15.66 18.41
N THR A 919 -12.93 -15.18 19.54
CA THR A 919 -13.45 -13.83 19.80
C THR A 919 -12.37 -13.03 20.54
N THR A 920 -12.57 -11.73 20.77
CA THR A 920 -11.59 -10.90 21.50
C THR A 920 -11.31 -11.43 22.90
N ASP A 921 -12.35 -11.75 23.66
CA ASP A 921 -12.23 -12.23 25.05
C ASP A 921 -11.52 -13.59 25.14
N THR A 922 -11.87 -14.54 24.26
CA THR A 922 -11.24 -15.87 24.25
C THR A 922 -9.80 -15.82 23.77
N LEU A 923 -9.46 -14.94 22.81
CA LEU A 923 -8.09 -14.70 22.40
C LEU A 923 -7.25 -14.12 23.54
N LEU A 924 -7.76 -13.11 24.24
CA LEU A 924 -7.07 -12.46 25.36
C LEU A 924 -6.80 -13.45 26.49
N LYS A 925 -7.81 -14.27 26.84
CA LYS A 925 -7.69 -15.31 27.86
C LYS A 925 -6.62 -16.35 27.52
N ASP A 926 -6.70 -16.92 26.32
CA ASP A 926 -5.77 -17.98 25.91
C ASP A 926 -4.35 -17.44 25.71
N ALA A 927 -4.18 -16.24 25.13
CA ALA A 927 -2.87 -15.63 24.94
C ALA A 927 -2.21 -15.26 26.28
N SER A 928 -2.98 -14.76 27.25
CA SER A 928 -2.45 -14.47 28.59
C SER A 928 -2.02 -15.76 29.31
N SER A 929 -2.81 -16.82 29.23
CA SER A 929 -2.49 -18.10 29.87
C SER A 929 -1.31 -18.84 29.20
N ARG A 930 -1.27 -18.89 27.86
CA ARG A 930 -0.31 -19.71 27.11
C ARG A 930 0.96 -18.95 26.73
N LEU A 931 0.85 -17.68 26.33
CA LEU A 931 1.99 -16.87 25.91
C LEU A 931 2.53 -15.98 27.04
N ARG A 932 1.82 -15.90 28.19
CA ARG A 932 2.16 -15.03 29.32
C ARG A 932 2.28 -13.56 28.92
N LEU A 933 1.46 -13.14 27.96
CA LEU A 933 1.40 -11.75 27.48
C LEU A 933 0.29 -10.98 28.21
N PRO A 934 0.53 -9.70 28.57
CA PRO A 934 -0.52 -8.85 29.13
C PRO A 934 -1.55 -8.52 28.04
N SER A 935 -2.81 -8.31 28.43
CA SER A 935 -3.92 -8.08 27.51
C SER A 935 -3.68 -6.89 26.56
N SER A 936 -3.06 -5.81 27.07
CA SER A 936 -2.68 -4.65 26.25
C SER A 936 -1.71 -5.03 25.13
N LYS A 937 -0.72 -5.88 25.41
CA LYS A 937 0.24 -6.36 24.42
C LYS A 937 -0.42 -7.27 23.39
N VAL A 938 -1.34 -8.15 23.82
CA VAL A 938 -2.09 -9.01 22.91
C VAL A 938 -2.94 -8.19 21.95
N MET A 939 -3.62 -7.13 22.43
CA MET A 939 -4.39 -6.23 21.57
C MET A 939 -3.49 -5.45 20.60
N GLU A 940 -2.33 -4.97 21.04
CA GLU A 940 -1.35 -4.31 20.16
C GLU A 940 -0.91 -5.25 19.02
N LEU A 941 -0.53 -6.49 19.35
CA LEU A 941 -0.10 -7.50 18.38
C LEU A 941 -1.24 -7.89 17.44
N ALA A 942 -2.48 -8.01 17.94
CA ALA A 942 -3.66 -8.33 17.13
C ALA A 942 -4.02 -7.19 16.17
N GLN A 943 -3.96 -5.94 16.62
CA GLN A 943 -4.09 -4.75 15.77
C GLN A 943 -3.03 -4.79 14.66
N ASP A 944 -1.78 -5.05 15.00
CA ASP A 944 -0.69 -5.13 14.02
C ASP A 944 -0.94 -6.23 12.97
N LEU A 945 -1.36 -7.43 13.40
CA LEU A 945 -1.70 -8.53 12.50
C LEU A 945 -2.87 -8.17 11.56
N PHE A 946 -3.90 -7.51 12.08
CA PHE A 946 -5.01 -7.00 11.29
C PHE A 946 -4.55 -5.95 10.26
N GLU A 947 -3.78 -4.95 10.71
CA GLU A 947 -3.25 -3.86 9.87
C GLU A 947 -2.29 -4.36 8.77
N MET A 948 -1.58 -5.45 9.03
CA MET A 948 -0.74 -6.16 8.06
C MET A 948 -1.53 -7.06 7.10
N GLY A 949 -2.84 -7.22 7.31
CA GLY A 949 -3.74 -8.05 6.51
C GLY A 949 -3.55 -9.53 6.75
N LEU A 950 -3.11 -9.95 7.95
CA LEU A 950 -2.87 -11.35 8.32
C LEU A 950 -4.06 -11.99 9.03
N CYS A 951 -4.87 -11.22 9.75
CA CYS A 951 -6.12 -11.69 10.35
C CYS A 951 -7.31 -10.77 10.02
N THR A 952 -8.52 -11.24 10.31
CA THR A 952 -9.74 -10.43 10.35
C THR A 952 -9.71 -9.43 11.50
N TYR A 953 -10.70 -8.54 11.53
CA TYR A 953 -10.85 -7.54 12.58
C TYR A 953 -10.92 -8.21 13.96
N HIS A 954 -10.09 -7.73 14.88
CA HIS A 954 -9.76 -8.41 16.14
C HIS A 954 -10.60 -7.94 17.34
N ARG A 955 -11.41 -6.88 17.17
CA ARG A 955 -12.41 -6.42 18.16
C ARG A 955 -13.78 -6.97 17.75
N THR A 956 -14.07 -8.20 18.15
CA THR A 956 -15.26 -8.96 17.75
C THR A 956 -15.71 -9.88 18.89
N ASP A 957 -17.01 -9.91 19.12
CA ASP A 957 -17.73 -10.81 20.02
C ASP A 957 -18.38 -11.99 19.29
N SER A 958 -18.33 -11.99 17.95
CA SER A 958 -18.95 -12.99 17.09
C SER A 958 -18.02 -14.18 16.82
N THR A 959 -18.59 -15.39 16.85
CA THR A 959 -17.89 -16.62 16.40
C THR A 959 -18.17 -16.97 14.95
N THR A 960 -18.97 -16.15 14.25
CA THR A 960 -19.42 -16.40 12.87
C THR A 960 -18.23 -16.52 11.92
N VAL A 961 -18.29 -17.51 11.02
CA VAL A 961 -17.32 -17.75 9.96
C VAL A 961 -17.98 -17.54 8.59
N SER A 962 -17.41 -16.64 7.80
CA SER A 962 -17.88 -16.35 6.44
C SER A 962 -17.57 -17.49 5.47
N THR A 963 -18.25 -17.51 4.33
CA THR A 963 -17.94 -18.43 3.22
C THR A 963 -16.49 -18.29 2.74
N VAL A 964 -15.90 -17.09 2.84
CA VAL A 964 -14.48 -16.87 2.52
C VAL A 964 -13.59 -17.59 3.53
N GLY A 965 -13.88 -17.45 4.83
CA GLY A 965 -13.18 -18.16 5.90
C GLY A 965 -13.23 -19.68 5.71
N ILE A 966 -14.42 -20.24 5.46
CA ILE A 966 -14.59 -21.69 5.24
C ILE A 966 -13.73 -22.17 4.06
N ASN A 967 -13.66 -21.41 2.96
CA ASN A 967 -12.84 -21.77 1.81
C ASN A 967 -11.33 -21.68 2.10
N ILE A 968 -10.89 -20.75 2.95
CA ILE A 968 -9.50 -20.67 3.41
C ILE A 968 -9.14 -21.92 4.20
N ALA A 969 -9.98 -22.30 5.17
CA ALA A 969 -9.77 -23.52 5.96
C ALA A 969 -9.80 -24.77 5.08
N LYS A 970 -10.78 -24.88 4.18
CA LYS A 970 -10.89 -25.97 3.20
C LYS A 970 -9.62 -26.13 2.40
N SER A 971 -9.08 -25.05 1.85
CA SER A 971 -7.87 -25.07 1.02
C SER A 971 -6.66 -25.61 1.80
N TYR A 972 -6.50 -25.21 3.07
CA TYR A 972 -5.41 -25.69 3.92
C TYR A 972 -5.60 -27.14 4.38
N ILE A 973 -6.79 -27.48 4.87
CA ILE A 973 -7.10 -28.80 5.42
C ILE A 973 -7.09 -29.84 4.31
N GLN A 974 -7.64 -29.56 3.12
CA GLN A 974 -7.59 -30.53 2.02
C GLN A 974 -6.17 -30.79 1.50
N GLU A 975 -5.27 -29.81 1.61
CA GLU A 975 -3.87 -29.95 1.21
C GLU A 975 -3.06 -30.80 2.22
N ARG A 976 -3.34 -30.67 3.52
CA ARG A 976 -2.54 -31.32 4.59
C ARG A 976 -3.22 -32.53 5.25
N PHE A 977 -4.55 -32.50 5.37
CA PHE A 977 -5.40 -33.47 6.09
C PHE A 977 -6.69 -33.75 5.29
N PRO A 978 -6.60 -34.43 4.13
CA PRO A 978 -7.69 -34.50 3.13
C PRO A 978 -9.05 -34.99 3.66
N SER A 979 -9.04 -35.86 4.67
CA SER A 979 -10.23 -36.50 5.26
C SER A 979 -10.82 -35.75 6.46
N ASN A 980 -10.22 -34.65 6.91
CA ASN A 980 -10.56 -34.01 8.18
C ASN A 980 -11.35 -32.70 8.05
N PHE A 981 -11.77 -32.29 6.86
CA PHE A 981 -12.50 -31.02 6.70
C PHE A 981 -13.98 -31.14 7.06
N THR A 982 -14.49 -30.26 7.93
CA THR A 982 -15.91 -30.16 8.27
C THR A 982 -16.31 -28.68 8.35
N PRO A 983 -17.11 -28.16 7.39
CA PRO A 983 -17.46 -26.75 7.38
C PRO A 983 -18.42 -26.41 8.52
N ARG A 984 -18.06 -25.44 9.37
CA ARG A 984 -18.91 -24.95 10.47
C ARG A 984 -19.01 -23.43 10.43
N ARG A 985 -20.24 -22.89 10.37
CA ARG A 985 -20.48 -21.44 10.31
C ARG A 985 -20.41 -20.73 11.65
N TYR A 986 -20.70 -21.42 12.77
CA TYR A 986 -20.74 -20.84 14.12
C TYR A 986 -21.52 -19.51 14.18
N GLN A 987 -22.69 -19.47 13.52
CA GLN A 987 -23.44 -18.23 13.35
C GLN A 987 -23.93 -17.69 14.69
N THR A 988 -23.68 -16.40 14.91
CA THR A 988 -24.06 -15.61 16.08
C THR A 988 -24.72 -14.30 15.61
N GLU A 989 -25.52 -13.65 16.45
CA GLU A 989 -26.11 -12.35 16.10
C GLU A 989 -25.03 -11.27 15.93
N GLY A 990 -25.17 -10.41 14.92
CA GLY A 990 -24.22 -9.32 14.64
C GLY A 990 -23.60 -9.38 13.24
N ALA A 991 -22.93 -8.28 12.86
CA ALA A 991 -22.33 -8.12 11.53
C ALA A 991 -20.87 -8.57 11.45
N HIS A 992 -20.21 -8.81 12.59
CA HIS A 992 -18.80 -9.14 12.64
C HIS A 992 -18.51 -10.62 12.46
N GLU A 993 -17.32 -10.91 11.92
CA GLU A 993 -16.76 -12.25 11.82
C GLU A 993 -15.84 -12.53 13.03
N CYS A 994 -15.58 -13.80 13.31
CA CYS A 994 -14.56 -14.22 14.25
C CYS A 994 -13.13 -13.78 13.85
N ILE A 995 -12.19 -13.91 14.80
CA ILE A 995 -10.76 -13.70 14.57
C ILE A 995 -10.16 -14.93 13.90
N ARG A 996 -9.77 -14.78 12.63
CA ARG A 996 -9.19 -15.85 11.79
C ARG A 996 -8.09 -15.32 10.86
N PRO A 997 -7.21 -16.19 10.32
CA PRO A 997 -6.29 -15.80 9.27
C PRO A 997 -7.03 -15.39 7.98
N THR A 998 -6.43 -14.49 7.21
CA THR A 998 -6.94 -14.05 5.88
C THR A 998 -6.46 -14.93 4.73
N ARG A 999 -5.50 -15.82 5.00
CA ARG A 999 -4.87 -16.70 4.02
C ARG A 999 -4.63 -18.09 4.61
N ALA A 1000 -4.62 -19.10 3.75
CA ALA A 1000 -4.25 -20.47 4.10
C ALA A 1000 -2.72 -20.59 4.29
N LEU A 1001 -2.19 -19.92 5.31
CA LEU A 1001 -0.77 -19.84 5.60
C LEU A 1001 -0.55 -20.04 7.11
N ASP A 1002 0.11 -21.13 7.49
CA ASP A 1002 0.57 -21.30 8.87
C ASP A 1002 1.75 -20.37 9.21
N ALA A 1003 2.11 -20.33 10.49
CA ALA A 1003 3.17 -19.44 10.98
C ALA A 1003 4.55 -19.77 10.41
N GLU A 1004 4.86 -21.04 10.14
CA GLU A 1004 6.14 -21.46 9.58
C GLU A 1004 6.28 -20.99 8.13
N ARG A 1005 5.26 -21.23 7.31
CA ARG A 1005 5.23 -20.77 5.92
C ARG A 1005 5.21 -19.23 5.84
N LEU A 1006 4.54 -18.56 6.79
CA LEU A 1006 4.58 -17.10 6.90
C LEU A 1006 6.01 -16.60 7.20
N ARG A 1007 6.71 -17.25 8.14
CA ARG A 1007 8.12 -16.95 8.46
C ARG A 1007 9.01 -17.12 7.24
N GLU A 1008 8.85 -18.21 6.51
CA GLU A 1008 9.59 -18.49 5.27
C GLU A 1008 9.34 -17.40 4.21
N LEU A 1009 8.07 -17.14 3.84
CA LEU A 1009 7.74 -16.15 2.80
C LEU A 1009 8.22 -14.74 3.16
N ARG A 1010 8.26 -14.40 4.46
CA ARG A 1010 8.85 -13.16 5.01
C ARG A 1010 10.36 -13.14 4.83
N SER A 1011 11.07 -14.20 5.20
CA SER A 1011 12.53 -14.32 5.07
C SER A 1011 12.94 -14.21 3.61
N LEU A 1012 12.24 -14.92 2.72
CA LEU A 1012 12.37 -14.81 1.27
C LEU A 1012 12.00 -13.41 0.75
N GLY A 1013 11.32 -12.56 1.52
CA GLY A 1013 10.93 -11.22 1.07
C GLY A 1013 9.92 -11.22 -0.07
N ILE A 1014 9.23 -12.37 -0.26
CA ILE A 1014 8.07 -12.55 -1.14
C ILE A 1014 6.90 -11.78 -0.52
N LEU A 1015 6.65 -11.98 0.78
CA LEU A 1015 5.72 -11.17 1.55
C LEU A 1015 6.47 -10.04 2.25
N ARG A 1016 5.95 -8.81 2.07
CA ARG A 1016 6.53 -7.60 2.66
C ARG A 1016 5.47 -6.84 3.43
N PHE A 1017 5.61 -6.86 4.75
CA PHE A 1017 4.72 -6.14 5.65
C PHE A 1017 5.19 -4.70 5.89
N PRO A 1018 4.30 -3.76 6.23
CA PRO A 1018 4.68 -2.39 6.58
C PRO A 1018 5.32 -2.29 7.97
N LYS A 1019 4.96 -3.18 8.90
CA LYS A 1019 5.57 -3.34 10.23
C LYS A 1019 6.44 -4.60 10.25
N ARG A 1020 7.42 -4.64 11.15
CA ARG A 1020 8.26 -5.83 11.37
C ARG A 1020 7.46 -6.87 12.14
N LEU A 1021 7.31 -8.06 11.57
CA LEU A 1021 6.71 -9.21 12.23
C LEU A 1021 7.71 -9.79 13.24
N THR A 1022 7.46 -9.61 14.53
CA THR A 1022 8.29 -10.17 15.63
C THR A 1022 7.92 -11.63 15.93
N GLU A 1023 8.70 -12.32 16.76
CA GLU A 1023 8.34 -13.69 17.17
C GLU A 1023 7.05 -13.74 18.01
N GLU A 1024 6.75 -12.69 18.79
CA GLU A 1024 5.48 -12.59 19.51
C GLU A 1024 4.29 -12.52 18.55
N HIS A 1025 4.42 -11.77 17.45
CA HIS A 1025 3.40 -11.75 16.40
C HIS A 1025 3.20 -13.13 15.78
N LEU A 1026 4.28 -13.86 15.51
CA LEU A 1026 4.22 -15.20 14.93
C LEU A 1026 3.56 -16.20 15.88
N LYS A 1027 3.86 -16.12 17.19
CA LYS A 1027 3.23 -16.97 18.21
C LYS A 1027 1.73 -16.67 18.34
N LEU A 1028 1.34 -15.40 18.38
CA LEU A 1028 -0.08 -15.01 18.42
C LEU A 1028 -0.81 -15.44 17.14
N TYR A 1029 -0.19 -15.21 15.98
CA TYR A 1029 -0.73 -15.66 14.69
C TYR A 1029 -0.88 -17.18 14.62
N ASP A 1030 0.10 -17.95 15.09
CA ASP A 1030 0.03 -19.41 15.16
C ASP A 1030 -1.15 -19.89 16.01
N MET A 1031 -1.36 -19.26 17.17
CA MET A 1031 -2.53 -19.56 18.01
C MET A 1031 -3.84 -19.31 17.27
N ILE A 1032 -3.98 -18.13 16.64
CA ILE A 1032 -5.18 -17.76 15.85
C ILE A 1032 -5.39 -18.77 14.72
N PHE A 1033 -4.33 -19.09 13.99
CA PHE A 1033 -4.36 -20.01 12.86
C PHE A 1033 -4.81 -21.41 13.30
N ARG A 1034 -4.15 -21.99 14.33
CA ARG A 1034 -4.46 -23.33 14.83
C ARG A 1034 -5.89 -23.44 15.36
N ARG A 1035 -6.34 -22.46 16.14
CA ARG A 1035 -7.71 -22.42 16.67
C ARG A 1035 -8.74 -22.38 15.54
N PHE A 1036 -8.52 -21.52 14.55
CA PHE A 1036 -9.41 -21.40 13.40
C PHE A 1036 -9.46 -22.68 12.56
N ILE A 1037 -8.30 -23.24 12.18
CA ILE A 1037 -8.24 -24.48 11.42
C ILE A 1037 -8.91 -25.62 12.18
N ALA A 1038 -8.62 -25.79 13.47
CA ALA A 1038 -9.24 -26.79 14.32
C ALA A 1038 -10.77 -26.67 14.32
N SER A 1039 -11.32 -25.45 14.41
CA SER A 1039 -12.79 -25.24 14.38
C SER A 1039 -13.47 -25.76 13.11
N GLN A 1040 -12.72 -25.92 12.01
CA GLN A 1040 -13.20 -26.43 10.71
C GLN A 1040 -12.76 -27.88 10.44
N MET A 1041 -12.24 -28.58 11.47
CA MET A 1041 -11.86 -29.99 11.38
C MET A 1041 -12.94 -30.92 11.97
N SER A 1042 -12.93 -32.20 11.60
CA SER A 1042 -13.80 -33.22 12.19
C SER A 1042 -13.65 -33.32 13.71
N GLY A 1043 -14.74 -33.67 14.40
CA GLY A 1043 -14.71 -33.93 15.84
C GLY A 1043 -13.84 -35.15 16.15
N VAL A 1044 -13.23 -35.17 17.34
CA VAL A 1044 -12.40 -36.28 17.79
C VAL A 1044 -13.25 -37.25 18.60
N ARG A 1045 -13.18 -38.54 18.27
CA ARG A 1045 -13.79 -39.60 19.07
C ARG A 1045 -12.88 -39.89 20.27
N VAL A 1046 -13.42 -39.80 21.47
CA VAL A 1046 -12.72 -40.10 22.71
C VAL A 1046 -13.53 -41.11 23.51
N LEU A 1047 -12.83 -41.94 24.27
CA LEU A 1047 -13.45 -42.74 25.34
C LEU A 1047 -13.53 -41.86 26.58
N HIS A 1048 -14.74 -41.47 26.94
CA HIS A 1048 -15.01 -40.67 28.13
C HIS A 1048 -15.34 -41.62 29.28
N GLN A 1049 -14.66 -41.45 30.42
CA GLN A 1049 -14.88 -42.25 31.61
C GLN A 1049 -15.39 -41.38 32.75
N ARG A 1050 -16.52 -41.76 33.34
CA ARG A 1050 -17.08 -41.12 34.52
C ARG A 1050 -17.14 -42.12 35.66
N PHE A 1051 -16.57 -41.79 36.80
CA PHE A 1051 -16.60 -42.66 37.97
C PHE A 1051 -16.57 -41.85 39.26
N ARG A 1052 -17.12 -42.42 40.33
CA ARG A 1052 -17.11 -41.80 41.66
C ARG A 1052 -15.96 -42.37 42.47
N VAL A 1053 -15.18 -41.50 43.10
CA VAL A 1053 -14.15 -41.91 44.04
C VAL A 1053 -14.55 -41.53 45.45
N ARG A 1054 -14.58 -42.51 46.34
CA ARG A 1054 -14.86 -42.34 47.77
C ARG A 1054 -13.61 -42.59 48.59
N ILE A 1055 -13.22 -41.61 49.41
CA ILE A 1055 -12.07 -41.66 50.32
C ILE A 1055 -12.58 -41.30 51.72
N ARG A 1056 -12.66 -42.30 52.61
CA ARG A 1056 -13.04 -42.14 54.03
C ARG A 1056 -14.30 -41.24 54.22
N GLY A 1057 -15.37 -41.55 53.50
CA GLY A 1057 -16.66 -40.84 53.58
C GLY A 1057 -16.77 -39.59 52.69
N ASN A 1058 -15.66 -39.08 52.14
CA ASN A 1058 -15.67 -38.00 51.16
C ASN A 1058 -15.81 -38.58 49.76
N GLU A 1059 -16.60 -37.96 48.89
CA GLU A 1059 -16.77 -38.40 47.50
C GLU A 1059 -16.47 -37.28 46.50
N ARG A 1060 -15.91 -37.68 45.36
CA ARG A 1060 -15.76 -36.81 44.19
C ARG A 1060 -16.02 -37.60 42.91
N VAL A 1061 -16.84 -37.02 42.03
CA VAL A 1061 -17.00 -37.50 40.67
C VAL A 1061 -15.78 -37.08 39.85
N VAL A 1062 -15.17 -38.05 39.19
CA VAL A 1062 -14.02 -37.87 38.30
C VAL A 1062 -14.49 -38.16 36.88
N GLU A 1063 -14.23 -37.21 35.99
CA GLU A 1063 -14.46 -37.32 34.55
C GLU A 1063 -13.08 -37.28 33.87
N ARG A 1064 -12.80 -38.27 33.02
CA ARG A 1064 -11.50 -38.47 32.37
C ARG A 1064 -11.64 -38.72 30.87
#